data_AF-A0AAD2HBV6-F1
#
_entry.id   AF-A0AAD2HBV6-F1
#
_cell.length_a   1.000
_cell.length_b   1.000
_cell.length_c   1.000
_cell.angle_alpha   90.00
_cell.angle_beta   90.00
_cell.angle_gamma   90.00
#
_symmetry.space_group_name_H-M   'P 1'
#
loop_
_entity.id
_entity.type
_entity.pdbx_description
1 polymer ?
#
loop_
_entity_poly.entity_id
_entity_poly.type
_entity_poly.pdbx_seq_one_letter_code
_entity_poly.pdbx_strand_id
1 'polypeptide(L)'
;MKICMQEAMEAAGSYMAVLVKTNMRDGFRGGLEIDDCIEVARNLEACGAHALVLSGGFVSRAPMYVMRGQMPIRTLTYYMKQLWLKAGVKLAGRWMIPSVPFREAYFYEDALQFRKALKLPLVYVGGLVSREKIDMVLDSGFECVAMARALINEPDFVNRMKERGELRCGCEHTNYCIARMAAEMPATRNRTNQRTTMNAQQRPTPLALVTGASSGIGYQYARLLAEKGYDLLLVSNEELRIAEVARELRRQFGVRADGLCRDLSLADAADSLFEYTRQQGFEVEVLVNNAGVFFFDDLTETDSRRIERMIGLHVQTVTMLCRYFGAAMKARGKGYILNMSSMSAGMPFPGISVYAATKSYLKQFSKAIHNELYDYGVRVTAVCPGAVATDLYNLSGHYQRLGLRLGILMRPERLARKGLRALFAGRRGGIGQALTERLAKQGYRVLMACRNPEKSEPILTRIRKRSGNPEISLLPLDLGSLDSIARFAAELKARGQRIDVLLNNAGTMNGTFGLTADGFEQTVGVNCVGTAALTLALLPLMHPGSRIVNTLSCTYRIGRVDGRLFEPDPERYARFRAYGTSKLALLLFSLELRERVARQGIGVFAADPGIVDTNMITMHRWFDPIADLLFRPLIKTPEQGAETALQLACGKLPVSGNSLYWRNGKARRISDSVVNHPCRKHLWKQILQLTTRAIPERNLFSIFKILKSIEYDSFIAMDVGANDRGRLDAQRKIAEKLTALSHMSGEEVISMIIRGALDISARILIALVILAIGRWIIRYLKNILRKMLTKREVDASLKVPDEPGEHLADAVSDYHDHHILGIDTTSFVAIFASAGLAIGMALSGTDRHGQRDPTIQHDHQHAGQQNDHDSERRHIDRHYQQLFEGEPARVEWTFGIGYGDDYDKAKATIAELLEQDDRILPEPAHFIALSSLGDSSVNIVVRVWTSTDNFWSVFFDMNEKVYKRFAEVGLNIPFPQMDVHLHQKS
;
A
#
# COMPACT_ATOMS: atom_id res chain seq x y z
N MET A 1 22.41 -23.09 -33.96
CA MET A 1 22.48 -21.80 -34.68
C MET A 1 22.24 -21.98 -36.18
N LYS A 2 23.14 -22.63 -36.93
CA LYS A 2 22.99 -22.80 -38.39
C LYS A 2 21.64 -23.43 -38.79
N ILE A 3 21.27 -24.54 -38.15
CA ILE A 3 19.97 -25.22 -38.38
C ILE A 3 18.80 -24.25 -38.13
N CYS A 4 18.78 -23.58 -36.98
CA CYS A 4 17.71 -22.64 -36.63
C CYS A 4 17.63 -21.44 -37.59
N MET A 5 18.78 -20.93 -38.04
CA MET A 5 18.82 -19.85 -39.02
C MET A 5 18.31 -20.32 -40.38
N GLN A 6 18.70 -21.51 -40.82
CA GLN A 6 18.23 -22.08 -42.06
C GLN A 6 16.70 -22.23 -42.06
N GLU A 7 16.14 -22.86 -41.03
CA GLU A 7 14.68 -23.01 -40.89
C GLU A 7 13.96 -21.65 -40.83
N ALA A 8 14.50 -20.68 -40.10
CA ALA A 8 13.92 -19.35 -40.00
C ALA A 8 13.96 -18.59 -41.34
N MET A 9 15.05 -18.71 -42.08
CA MET A 9 15.22 -18.07 -43.39
C MET A 9 14.35 -18.74 -44.46
N GLU A 10 14.26 -20.07 -44.45
CA GLU A 10 13.35 -20.83 -45.32
C GLU A 10 11.89 -20.46 -45.06
N ALA A 11 11.47 -20.40 -43.79
CA ALA A 11 10.12 -20.02 -43.40
C ALA A 11 9.78 -18.55 -43.72
N ALA A 12 10.76 -17.65 -43.64
CA ALA A 12 10.55 -16.23 -43.96
C ALA A 12 10.42 -15.95 -45.47
N GLY A 13 11.04 -16.80 -46.30
CA GLY A 13 11.03 -16.65 -47.75
C GLY A 13 11.50 -15.27 -48.21
N SER A 14 10.88 -14.73 -49.26
CA SER A 14 11.20 -13.40 -49.82
C SER A 14 10.32 -12.26 -49.32
N TYR A 15 9.30 -12.54 -48.50
CA TYR A 15 8.29 -11.55 -48.10
C TYR A 15 8.51 -11.01 -46.69
N MET A 16 9.39 -11.61 -45.89
CA MET A 16 9.63 -11.21 -44.51
C MET A 16 11.13 -11.05 -44.21
N ALA A 17 11.51 -9.90 -43.65
CA ALA A 17 12.88 -9.65 -43.20
C ALA A 17 13.14 -10.33 -41.85
N VAL A 18 14.24 -11.08 -41.77
CA VAL A 18 14.68 -11.78 -40.55
C VAL A 18 15.72 -10.95 -39.81
N LEU A 19 15.32 -10.36 -38.69
CA LEU A 19 16.20 -9.63 -37.78
C LEU A 19 16.63 -10.53 -36.62
N VAL A 20 17.95 -10.65 -36.40
CA VAL A 20 18.48 -11.48 -35.32
C VAL A 20 19.04 -10.61 -34.21
N LYS A 21 18.54 -10.80 -32.98
CA LYS A 21 19.07 -10.11 -31.81
C LYS A 21 20.25 -10.87 -31.22
N THR A 22 21.37 -10.19 -31.02
CA THR A 22 22.59 -10.77 -30.44
C THR A 22 23.17 -9.89 -29.34
N ASN A 23 23.92 -10.49 -28.42
CA ASN A 23 24.65 -9.76 -27.39
C ASN A 23 26.01 -9.31 -27.93
N MET A 24 26.43 -8.10 -27.56
CA MET A 24 27.76 -7.56 -27.81
C MET A 24 28.78 -8.04 -26.78
N ARG A 25 28.31 -8.35 -25.56
CA ARG A 25 29.02 -9.09 -24.50
C ARG A 25 28.02 -9.52 -23.44
N ASP A 26 28.34 -10.56 -22.68
CA ASP A 26 27.41 -11.13 -21.71
C ASP A 26 27.45 -10.45 -20.33
N GLY A 27 28.52 -9.71 -20.01
CA GLY A 27 28.59 -8.86 -18.83
C GLY A 27 28.67 -9.60 -17.48
N PHE A 28 29.03 -10.89 -17.48
CA PHE A 28 29.32 -11.67 -16.28
C PHE A 28 30.56 -12.56 -16.50
N ARG A 29 31.20 -12.98 -15.41
CA ARG A 29 32.43 -13.80 -15.46
C ARG A 29 32.19 -15.14 -16.16
N GLY A 30 32.94 -15.41 -17.22
CA GLY A 30 32.83 -16.64 -18.02
C GLY A 30 31.74 -16.60 -19.09
N GLY A 31 31.11 -15.45 -19.33
CA GLY A 31 30.29 -15.21 -20.52
C GLY A 31 31.14 -14.77 -21.72
N LEU A 32 30.49 -14.60 -22.87
CA LEU A 32 31.15 -14.15 -24.10
C LEU A 32 31.59 -12.69 -23.98
N GLU A 33 32.84 -12.43 -24.37
CA GLU A 33 33.36 -11.07 -24.51
C GLU A 33 33.17 -10.58 -25.95
N ILE A 34 33.54 -9.31 -26.20
CA ILE A 34 33.24 -8.62 -27.45
C ILE A 34 33.75 -9.38 -28.68
N ASP A 35 34.97 -9.89 -28.63
CA ASP A 35 35.58 -10.59 -29.76
C ASP A 35 34.83 -11.88 -30.11
N ASP A 36 34.42 -12.65 -29.09
CA ASP A 36 33.63 -13.88 -29.26
C ASP A 36 32.26 -13.56 -29.86
N CYS A 37 31.60 -12.51 -29.35
CA CYS A 37 30.30 -12.06 -29.82
C CYS A 37 30.35 -11.53 -31.26
N ILE A 38 31.46 -10.90 -31.67
CA ILE A 38 31.69 -10.50 -33.07
C ILE A 38 31.78 -11.73 -33.98
N GLU A 39 32.44 -12.81 -33.53
CA GLU A 39 32.50 -14.06 -34.30
C GLU A 39 31.11 -14.69 -34.47
N VAL A 40 30.30 -14.70 -33.40
CA VAL A 40 28.90 -15.14 -33.48
C VAL A 40 28.12 -14.28 -34.48
N ALA A 41 28.28 -12.96 -34.44
CA ALA A 41 27.60 -12.05 -35.34
C ALA A 41 28.00 -12.24 -36.81
N ARG A 42 29.29 -12.50 -37.10
CA ARG A 42 29.77 -12.86 -38.44
C ARG A 42 29.17 -14.16 -38.94
N ASN A 43 29.04 -15.14 -38.06
CA ASN A 43 28.37 -16.39 -38.43
C ASN A 43 26.88 -16.20 -38.70
N LEU A 44 26.19 -15.33 -37.95
CA LEU A 44 24.78 -14.99 -38.21
C LEU A 44 24.60 -14.24 -39.54
N GLU A 45 25.52 -13.32 -39.86
CA GLU A 45 25.60 -12.67 -41.17
C GLU A 45 25.79 -13.70 -42.29
N ALA A 46 26.74 -14.63 -42.12
CA ALA A 46 26.98 -15.71 -43.09
C ALA A 46 25.78 -16.68 -43.23
N CYS A 47 24.95 -16.81 -42.20
CA CYS A 47 23.72 -17.60 -42.25
C CYS A 47 22.54 -16.84 -42.91
N GLY A 48 22.76 -15.63 -43.42
CA GLY A 48 21.77 -14.89 -44.19
C GLY A 48 20.84 -13.97 -43.37
N ALA A 49 21.16 -13.67 -42.11
CA ALA A 49 20.38 -12.68 -41.35
C ALA A 49 20.29 -11.34 -42.11
N HIS A 50 19.11 -10.72 -42.16
CA HIS A 50 18.91 -9.48 -42.92
C HIS A 50 19.38 -8.23 -42.15
N ALA A 51 19.36 -8.28 -40.81
CA ALA A 51 19.94 -7.26 -39.94
C ALA A 51 20.16 -7.82 -38.53
N LEU A 52 21.10 -7.24 -37.77
CA LEU A 52 21.31 -7.61 -36.37
C LEU A 52 20.87 -6.52 -35.39
N VAL A 53 20.18 -6.92 -34.33
CA VAL A 53 19.84 -6.05 -33.19
C VAL A 53 20.89 -6.23 -32.11
N LEU A 54 21.72 -5.20 -31.91
CA LEU A 54 22.84 -5.25 -30.96
C LEU A 54 22.36 -4.94 -29.55
N SER A 55 22.41 -5.93 -28.67
CA SER A 55 22.09 -5.83 -27.24
C SER A 55 23.35 -6.06 -26.40
N GLY A 56 23.28 -5.87 -25.08
CA GLY A 56 24.35 -6.32 -24.18
C GLY A 56 23.76 -7.05 -22.99
N GLY A 57 24.49 -8.03 -22.46
CA GLY A 57 24.19 -8.81 -21.27
C GLY A 57 23.15 -9.90 -21.45
N PHE A 58 23.35 -11.02 -20.76
CA PHE A 58 22.30 -12.04 -20.63
C PHE A 58 21.25 -11.58 -19.61
N VAL A 59 20.01 -11.37 -20.05
CA VAL A 59 18.95 -10.69 -19.27
C VAL A 59 18.73 -11.30 -17.89
N SER A 60 18.88 -12.62 -17.73
CA SER A 60 18.69 -13.30 -16.44
C SER A 60 19.93 -13.30 -15.52
N ARG A 61 21.14 -13.10 -16.06
CA ARG A 61 22.40 -13.12 -15.28
C ARG A 61 23.02 -11.74 -15.05
N ALA A 62 22.78 -10.80 -15.95
CA ALA A 62 23.26 -9.41 -15.85
C ALA A 62 22.14 -8.40 -16.15
N PRO A 63 20.99 -8.44 -15.44
CA PRO A 63 19.81 -7.63 -15.76
C PRO A 63 20.09 -6.12 -15.76
N MET A 64 20.89 -5.64 -14.80
CA MET A 64 21.21 -4.22 -14.67
C MET A 64 22.28 -3.74 -15.64
N TYR A 65 23.06 -4.65 -16.23
CA TYR A 65 23.98 -4.31 -17.30
C TYR A 65 23.22 -3.93 -18.59
N VAL A 66 22.16 -4.68 -18.90
CA VAL A 66 21.28 -4.39 -20.05
C VAL A 66 20.41 -3.16 -19.77
N MET A 67 19.81 -3.11 -18.59
CA MET A 67 18.78 -2.11 -18.28
C MET A 67 19.39 -0.78 -17.85
N ARG A 68 20.48 -0.75 -17.09
CA ARG A 68 21.00 0.47 -16.43
C ARG A 68 19.93 1.14 -15.54
N GLY A 69 20.35 2.08 -14.70
CA GLY A 69 19.51 2.73 -13.68
C GLY A 69 19.38 1.98 -12.37
N GLN A 70 18.42 2.39 -11.53
CA GLN A 70 18.19 1.77 -10.23
C GLN A 70 17.17 0.62 -10.32
N MET A 71 17.34 -0.42 -9.49
CA MET A 71 16.34 -1.47 -9.34
C MET A 71 15.13 -0.91 -8.56
N PRO A 72 13.89 -1.04 -9.06
CA PRO A 72 12.70 -0.47 -8.44
C PRO A 72 12.20 -1.37 -7.31
N ILE A 73 13.03 -1.61 -6.27
CA ILE A 73 12.79 -2.59 -5.20
C ILE A 73 11.44 -2.39 -4.52
N ARG A 74 11.00 -1.13 -4.33
CA ARG A 74 9.70 -0.82 -3.70
C ARG A 74 8.52 -1.28 -4.57
N THR A 75 8.62 -1.08 -5.87
CA THR A 75 7.59 -1.46 -6.85
C THR A 75 7.63 -2.97 -7.12
N LEU A 76 8.82 -3.57 -7.22
CA LEU A 76 8.98 -5.00 -7.44
C LEU A 76 8.49 -5.81 -6.23
N THR A 77 8.82 -5.37 -5.01
CA THR A 77 8.30 -5.99 -3.78
C THR A 77 6.81 -5.70 -3.55
N TYR A 78 6.25 -4.66 -4.16
CA TYR A 78 4.81 -4.39 -4.11
C TYR A 78 4.01 -5.54 -4.76
N TYR A 79 4.50 -6.08 -5.89
CA TYR A 79 3.84 -7.15 -6.66
C TYR A 79 4.20 -8.60 -6.24
N MET A 80 5.21 -8.80 -5.37
CA MET A 80 5.56 -10.14 -4.86
C MET A 80 4.45 -10.72 -3.94
N LYS A 81 4.02 -11.96 -4.24
CA LYS A 81 2.93 -12.67 -3.55
C LYS A 81 3.38 -13.31 -2.22
N GLN A 82 4.59 -13.87 -2.15
CA GLN A 82 5.14 -14.50 -0.94
C GLN A 82 5.75 -13.46 0.03
N LEU A 83 5.26 -13.44 1.27
CA LEU A 83 5.63 -12.43 2.29
C LEU A 83 7.10 -12.51 2.71
N TRP A 84 7.68 -13.71 2.80
CA TRP A 84 9.10 -13.90 3.17
C TRP A 84 10.04 -13.38 2.06
N LEU A 85 9.70 -13.63 0.80
CA LEU A 85 10.47 -13.14 -0.35
C LEU A 85 10.39 -11.62 -0.46
N LYS A 86 9.21 -11.04 -0.18
CA LYS A 86 9.00 -9.59 -0.09
C LYS A 86 9.84 -8.95 1.00
N ALA A 87 9.99 -9.60 2.15
CA ALA A 87 10.86 -9.16 3.23
C ALA A 87 12.35 -9.30 2.85
N GLY A 88 12.75 -10.46 2.28
CA GLY A 88 14.11 -10.71 1.82
C GLY A 88 14.58 -9.72 0.75
N VAL A 89 13.77 -9.46 -0.28
CA VAL A 89 14.10 -8.51 -1.35
C VAL A 89 14.06 -7.06 -0.86
N LYS A 90 13.24 -6.70 0.14
CA LYS A 90 13.30 -5.37 0.77
C LYS A 90 14.57 -5.16 1.62
N LEU A 91 15.04 -6.21 2.28
CA LEU A 91 16.20 -6.17 3.17
C LEU A 91 17.53 -6.26 2.38
N ALA A 92 17.60 -7.20 1.44
CA ALA A 92 18.83 -7.55 0.70
C ALA A 92 18.80 -7.19 -0.79
N GLY A 93 17.67 -6.72 -1.35
CA GLY A 93 17.55 -6.49 -2.81
C GLY A 93 18.50 -5.43 -3.39
N ARG A 94 18.97 -4.47 -2.57
CA ARG A 94 20.02 -3.51 -2.98
C ARG A 94 21.41 -4.15 -3.06
N TRP A 95 21.63 -5.21 -2.29
CA TRP A 95 22.87 -5.99 -2.28
C TRP A 95 22.86 -7.11 -3.32
N MET A 96 21.70 -7.73 -3.57
CA MET A 96 21.56 -8.84 -4.53
C MET A 96 21.72 -8.41 -5.99
N ILE A 97 21.30 -7.18 -6.34
CA ILE A 97 21.41 -6.66 -7.70
C ILE A 97 21.89 -5.20 -7.65
N PRO A 98 23.18 -4.92 -7.94
CA PRO A 98 23.72 -3.57 -7.86
C PRO A 98 23.12 -2.68 -8.96
N SER A 99 22.83 -1.42 -8.62
CA SER A 99 22.40 -0.42 -9.60
C SER A 99 23.58 -0.02 -10.48
N VAL A 100 23.39 -0.04 -11.80
CA VAL A 100 24.39 0.42 -12.76
C VAL A 100 23.96 1.79 -13.27
N PRO A 101 24.73 2.87 -13.10
CA PRO A 101 24.29 4.21 -13.47
C PRO A 101 23.94 4.29 -14.96
N PHE A 102 22.89 5.03 -15.27
CA PHE A 102 22.47 5.30 -16.64
C PHE A 102 23.37 6.39 -17.27
N ARG A 103 23.74 6.18 -18.53
CA ARG A 103 24.34 7.17 -19.42
C ARG A 103 23.63 7.03 -20.76
N GLU A 104 23.39 8.14 -21.47
CA GLU A 104 22.81 8.05 -22.81
C GLU A 104 23.77 7.33 -23.76
N ALA A 105 23.22 6.58 -24.70
CA ALA A 105 24.01 5.80 -25.66
C ALA A 105 25.03 4.84 -24.97
N TYR A 106 24.65 4.16 -23.88
CA TYR A 106 25.58 3.40 -23.01
C TYR A 106 26.23 2.15 -23.63
N PHE A 107 25.87 1.76 -24.85
CA PHE A 107 26.53 0.69 -25.60
C PHE A 107 27.22 1.18 -26.87
N TYR A 108 27.31 2.50 -27.06
CA TYR A 108 27.79 3.09 -28.30
C TYR A 108 29.19 2.63 -28.69
N GLU A 109 30.14 2.68 -27.77
CA GLU A 109 31.53 2.26 -28.03
C GLU A 109 31.66 0.76 -28.37
N ASP A 110 30.86 -0.08 -27.71
CA ASP A 110 30.83 -1.53 -27.99
C ASP A 110 30.20 -1.77 -29.38
N ALA A 111 29.10 -1.08 -29.68
CA ALA A 111 28.38 -1.21 -30.95
C ALA A 111 29.23 -0.77 -32.15
N LEU A 112 30.06 0.27 -32.01
CA LEU A 112 30.97 0.72 -33.06
C LEU A 112 31.96 -0.37 -33.48
N GLN A 113 32.36 -1.25 -32.58
CA GLN A 113 33.23 -2.38 -32.91
C GLN A 113 32.52 -3.41 -33.80
N PHE A 114 31.24 -3.69 -33.53
CA PHE A 114 30.40 -4.54 -34.38
C PHE A 114 30.15 -3.90 -35.74
N ARG A 115 29.89 -2.60 -35.77
CA ARG A 115 29.69 -1.88 -37.04
C ARG A 115 30.92 -1.93 -37.92
N LYS A 116 32.14 -1.84 -37.35
CA LYS A 116 33.40 -2.02 -38.08
C LYS A 116 33.60 -3.45 -38.60
N ALA A 117 33.08 -4.45 -37.89
CA ALA A 117 33.34 -5.86 -38.16
C ALA A 117 32.34 -6.54 -39.13
N LEU A 118 31.17 -5.95 -39.33
CA LEU A 118 30.04 -6.51 -40.07
C LEU A 118 29.59 -5.57 -41.19
N LYS A 119 28.95 -6.09 -42.23
CA LYS A 119 28.48 -5.30 -43.39
C LYS A 119 26.96 -5.20 -43.49
N LEU A 120 26.23 -6.17 -42.93
CA LEU A 120 24.77 -6.13 -42.91
C LEU A 120 24.22 -4.98 -42.05
N PRO A 121 22.95 -4.57 -42.24
CA PRO A 121 22.34 -3.53 -41.43
C PRO A 121 22.32 -3.85 -39.93
N LEU A 122 22.56 -2.84 -39.10
CA LEU A 122 22.61 -2.97 -37.64
C LEU A 122 21.61 -2.04 -36.96
N VAL A 123 20.90 -2.59 -35.98
CA VAL A 123 19.96 -1.87 -35.13
C VAL A 123 20.63 -1.61 -33.78
N TYR A 124 20.86 -0.33 -33.46
CA TYR A 124 21.44 0.06 -32.17
C TYR A 124 20.40 0.01 -31.04
N VAL A 125 20.78 -0.59 -29.91
CA VAL A 125 20.01 -0.54 -28.67
C VAL A 125 20.90 0.00 -27.55
N GLY A 126 20.42 0.97 -26.77
CA GLY A 126 21.15 1.39 -25.57
C GLY A 126 20.93 2.82 -25.12
N GLY A 127 19.72 3.15 -24.64
CA GLY A 127 19.52 4.39 -23.87
C GLY A 127 19.38 5.67 -24.68
N LEU A 128 18.69 5.60 -25.83
CA LEU A 128 18.40 6.78 -26.66
C LEU A 128 17.14 7.49 -26.17
N VAL A 129 17.33 8.64 -25.52
CA VAL A 129 16.25 9.50 -25.00
C VAL A 129 16.25 10.89 -25.61
N SER A 130 17.17 11.18 -26.51
CA SER A 130 17.31 12.49 -27.15
C SER A 130 17.59 12.36 -28.64
N ARG A 131 17.12 13.32 -29.42
CA ARG A 131 17.36 13.40 -30.86
C ARG A 131 18.84 13.52 -31.18
N GLU A 132 19.57 14.33 -30.44
CA GLU A 132 21.04 14.48 -30.58
C GLU A 132 21.77 13.13 -30.54
N LYS A 133 21.42 12.25 -29.59
CA LYS A 133 22.04 10.93 -29.48
C LYS A 133 21.53 9.92 -30.50
N ILE A 134 20.31 10.08 -30.99
CA ILE A 134 19.78 9.27 -32.10
C ILE A 134 20.54 9.61 -33.38
N ASP A 135 20.63 10.89 -33.70
CA ASP A 135 21.32 11.39 -34.89
C ASP A 135 22.80 10.97 -34.85
N MET A 136 23.48 11.14 -33.70
CA MET A 136 24.85 10.64 -33.48
C MET A 136 25.03 9.15 -33.81
N VAL A 137 24.08 8.30 -33.42
CA VAL A 137 24.14 6.86 -33.70
C VAL A 137 23.89 6.58 -35.18
N LEU A 138 22.88 7.20 -35.79
CA LEU A 138 22.57 7.00 -37.21
C LEU A 138 23.73 7.49 -38.10
N ASP A 139 24.30 8.65 -37.80
CA ASP A 139 25.45 9.24 -38.50
C ASP A 139 26.71 8.36 -38.40
N SER A 140 26.75 7.45 -37.43
CA SER A 140 27.86 6.51 -37.21
C SER A 140 27.71 5.19 -37.97
N GLY A 141 26.75 5.12 -38.90
CA GLY A 141 26.57 4.00 -39.82
C GLY A 141 25.60 2.92 -39.35
N PHE A 142 24.73 3.23 -38.38
CA PHE A 142 23.63 2.34 -37.99
C PHE A 142 22.37 2.72 -38.76
N GLU A 143 21.73 1.74 -39.40
CA GLU A 143 20.56 1.95 -40.25
C GLU A 143 19.28 2.15 -39.44
N CYS A 144 19.25 1.64 -38.20
CA CYS A 144 18.09 1.68 -37.33
C CYS A 144 18.47 1.86 -35.86
N VAL A 145 17.55 2.41 -35.07
CA VAL A 145 17.67 2.52 -33.61
C VAL A 145 16.44 1.95 -32.91
N ALA A 146 16.64 1.29 -31.77
CA ALA A 146 15.57 0.85 -30.89
C ALA A 146 15.49 1.73 -29.64
N MET A 147 14.37 2.43 -29.46
CA MET A 147 14.20 3.45 -28.40
C MET A 147 13.60 2.89 -27.10
N ALA A 148 12.88 1.77 -27.17
CA ALA A 148 12.32 1.03 -26.04
C ALA A 148 11.67 1.92 -24.96
N ARG A 149 12.33 2.12 -23.81
CA ARG A 149 11.77 2.82 -22.64
C ARG A 149 11.37 4.27 -22.90
N ALA A 150 12.01 4.96 -23.83
CA ALA A 150 11.60 6.32 -24.18
C ALA A 150 10.15 6.33 -24.69
N LEU A 151 9.80 5.38 -25.54
CA LEU A 151 8.45 5.24 -26.11
C LEU A 151 7.45 4.62 -25.12
N ILE A 152 7.91 3.82 -24.15
CA ILE A 152 7.03 3.36 -23.06
C ILE A 152 6.63 4.52 -22.14
N ASN A 153 7.58 5.44 -21.86
CA ASN A 153 7.31 6.61 -21.04
C ASN A 153 6.44 7.63 -21.78
N GLU A 154 6.78 7.90 -23.04
CA GLU A 154 6.14 8.91 -23.90
C GLU A 154 5.97 8.34 -25.32
N PRO A 155 4.86 7.63 -25.60
CA PRO A 155 4.62 6.97 -26.89
C PRO A 155 4.61 7.91 -28.10
N ASP A 156 4.26 9.18 -27.90
CA ASP A 156 4.22 10.22 -28.92
C ASP A 156 5.57 10.90 -29.18
N PHE A 157 6.65 10.49 -28.50
CA PHE A 157 7.96 11.15 -28.60
C PHE A 157 8.49 11.24 -30.05
N VAL A 158 8.32 10.19 -30.86
CA VAL A 158 8.73 10.21 -32.29
C VAL A 158 7.98 11.28 -33.08
N ASN A 159 6.66 11.39 -32.86
CA ASN A 159 5.84 12.40 -33.53
C ASN A 159 6.19 13.81 -33.06
N ARG A 160 6.49 14.00 -31.77
CA ARG A 160 6.93 15.30 -31.24
C ARG A 160 8.31 15.71 -31.78
N MET A 161 9.23 14.77 -31.97
CA MET A 161 10.51 15.03 -32.63
C MET A 161 10.32 15.49 -34.08
N LYS A 162 9.33 14.92 -34.79
CA LYS A 162 9.00 15.27 -36.18
C LYS A 162 8.28 16.62 -36.30
N GLU A 163 7.27 16.86 -35.47
CA GLU A 163 6.31 17.97 -35.65
C GLU A 163 6.66 19.24 -34.86
N ARG A 164 7.28 19.09 -33.68
CA ARG A 164 7.42 20.17 -32.70
C ARG A 164 8.86 20.57 -32.41
N GLY A 165 9.82 19.87 -33.03
CA GLY A 165 11.25 20.07 -32.78
C GLY A 165 11.68 19.76 -31.36
N GLU A 166 10.86 19.04 -30.57
CA GLU A 166 11.21 18.66 -29.20
C GLU A 166 12.29 17.57 -29.22
N LEU A 167 13.41 17.81 -28.54
CA LEU A 167 14.63 17.02 -28.72
C LEU A 167 14.83 15.92 -27.67
N ARG A 168 13.95 15.77 -26.67
CA ARG A 168 14.21 14.88 -25.52
C ARG A 168 12.94 14.26 -24.89
N CYS A 169 13.06 13.02 -24.44
CA CYS A 169 12.09 12.27 -23.66
C CYS A 169 12.38 12.33 -22.16
N GLY A 170 11.35 12.40 -21.31
CA GLY A 170 11.45 12.44 -19.85
C GLY A 170 11.80 11.10 -19.16
N CYS A 171 12.31 10.10 -19.89
CA CYS A 171 12.62 8.79 -19.30
C CYS A 171 13.89 8.83 -18.42
N GLU A 172 13.72 8.83 -17.10
CA GLU A 172 14.82 8.85 -16.12
C GLU A 172 15.48 7.48 -15.85
N HIS A 173 15.06 6.41 -16.54
CA HIS A 173 15.67 5.08 -16.41
C HIS A 173 15.62 4.48 -14.99
N THR A 174 14.62 4.88 -14.18
CA THR A 174 14.38 4.33 -12.82
C THR A 174 13.80 2.91 -12.82
N ASN A 175 13.64 2.31 -14.00
CA ASN A 175 13.08 0.98 -14.24
C ASN A 175 11.67 0.73 -13.69
N TYR A 176 10.96 1.79 -13.29
CA TYR A 176 9.58 1.73 -12.80
C TYR A 176 8.62 1.07 -13.81
N CYS A 177 8.80 1.38 -15.09
CA CYS A 177 8.00 0.80 -16.19
C CYS A 177 8.07 -0.72 -16.23
N ILE A 178 9.22 -1.34 -15.90
CA ILE A 178 9.39 -2.80 -15.92
C ILE A 178 8.65 -3.46 -14.76
N ALA A 179 8.72 -2.87 -13.57
CA ALA A 179 7.97 -3.35 -12.42
C ALA A 179 6.44 -3.20 -12.62
N ARG A 180 6.01 -2.22 -13.43
CA ARG A 180 4.61 -2.01 -13.82
C ARG A 180 4.15 -2.93 -14.96
N MET A 181 4.98 -3.16 -15.97
CA MET A 181 4.70 -4.09 -17.08
C MET A 181 4.56 -5.54 -16.60
N ALA A 182 5.32 -5.94 -15.57
CA ALA A 182 5.15 -7.24 -14.91
C ALA A 182 3.85 -7.38 -14.10
N ALA A 183 3.04 -6.31 -14.00
CA ALA A 183 1.86 -6.27 -13.15
C ALA A 183 0.53 -6.04 -13.89
N GLU A 184 0.50 -5.41 -15.06
CA GLU A 184 -0.76 -5.15 -15.81
C GLU A 184 -0.52 -5.01 -17.32
N MET A 185 -1.29 -5.75 -18.14
CA MET A 185 -1.63 -5.43 -19.54
C MET A 185 -2.90 -4.54 -19.57
N PRO A 186 -3.07 -3.63 -20.55
CA PRO A 186 -3.54 -2.26 -20.27
C PRO A 186 -4.96 -1.92 -20.78
N ALA A 187 -5.63 -1.02 -20.04
CA ALA A 187 -6.77 -0.24 -20.53
C ALA A 187 -6.29 1.05 -21.21
N THR A 188 -6.79 1.30 -22.43
CA THR A 188 -6.50 2.48 -23.25
C THR A 188 -7.23 3.74 -22.76
N ARG A 189 -6.53 4.87 -22.85
CA ARG A 189 -7.05 6.23 -22.61
C ARG A 189 -7.81 6.70 -23.85
N ASN A 190 -9.08 7.08 -23.70
CA ASN A 190 -9.72 7.99 -24.65
C ASN A 190 -9.92 9.38 -24.03
N ARG A 191 -9.47 10.37 -24.80
CA ARG A 191 -9.55 11.80 -24.57
C ARG A 191 -10.73 12.31 -25.39
N THR A 192 -11.77 12.83 -24.75
CA THR A 192 -12.70 13.77 -25.42
C THR A 192 -13.10 14.84 -24.42
N ASN A 193 -12.61 16.05 -24.69
CA ASN A 193 -13.09 17.29 -24.09
C ASN A 193 -14.18 17.81 -25.04
N GLN A 194 -15.44 17.78 -24.61
CA GLN A 194 -16.46 18.70 -25.11
C GLN A 194 -17.23 19.24 -23.90
N ARG A 195 -17.06 20.54 -23.66
CA ARG A 195 -17.91 21.33 -22.76
C ARG A 195 -19.15 21.70 -23.55
N THR A 196 -20.30 21.14 -23.16
CA THR A 196 -21.61 21.67 -23.55
C THR A 196 -22.17 22.41 -22.34
N THR A 197 -22.31 23.72 -22.47
CA THR A 197 -23.12 24.54 -21.57
C THR A 197 -24.58 24.20 -21.81
N MET A 198 -25.27 23.61 -20.83
CA MET A 198 -26.73 23.50 -20.85
C MET A 198 -27.35 24.39 -19.77
N ASN A 199 -28.43 25.04 -20.20
CA ASN A 199 -29.26 26.00 -19.48
C ASN A 199 -29.78 25.47 -18.14
N ALA A 200 -29.87 26.40 -17.19
CA ALA A 200 -30.53 26.20 -15.90
C ALA A 200 -32.06 26.23 -16.07
N GLN A 201 -32.67 25.09 -16.36
CA GLN A 201 -34.12 24.89 -16.19
C GLN A 201 -34.39 23.43 -15.78
N GLN A 202 -34.99 23.27 -14.60
CA GLN A 202 -35.38 22.04 -13.89
C GLN A 202 -34.24 21.06 -13.55
N ARG A 203 -33.68 21.17 -12.33
CA ARG A 203 -32.81 20.11 -11.79
C ARG A 203 -33.65 18.86 -11.49
N PRO A 204 -33.32 17.68 -12.06
CA PRO A 204 -33.94 16.42 -11.62
C PRO A 204 -33.61 16.15 -10.15
N THR A 205 -34.54 15.57 -9.41
CA THR A 205 -34.32 15.13 -8.02
C THR A 205 -33.15 14.13 -7.97
N PRO A 206 -32.20 14.25 -7.02
CA PRO A 206 -31.08 13.33 -6.93
C PRO A 206 -31.55 11.90 -6.61
N LEU A 207 -31.09 10.92 -7.39
CA LEU A 207 -31.49 9.52 -7.29
C LEU A 207 -30.48 8.70 -6.45
N ALA A 208 -30.98 7.76 -5.66
CA ALA A 208 -30.19 6.74 -5.00
C ALA A 208 -30.48 5.33 -5.57
N LEU A 209 -29.42 4.64 -5.98
CA LEU A 209 -29.48 3.25 -6.45
C LEU A 209 -29.07 2.32 -5.31
N VAL A 210 -29.94 1.38 -4.93
CA VAL A 210 -29.68 0.40 -3.86
C VAL A 210 -29.80 -1.03 -4.40
N THR A 211 -28.73 -1.81 -4.30
CA THR A 211 -28.72 -3.22 -4.71
C THR A 211 -29.06 -4.16 -3.55
N GLY A 212 -29.75 -5.27 -3.83
CA GLY A 212 -30.25 -6.20 -2.80
C GLY A 212 -31.28 -5.52 -1.90
N ALA A 213 -32.18 -4.72 -2.48
CA ALA A 213 -33.07 -3.82 -1.75
C ALA A 213 -34.41 -4.45 -1.31
N SER A 214 -34.70 -5.70 -1.68
CA SER A 214 -35.96 -6.40 -1.35
C SER A 214 -36.13 -6.68 0.15
N SER A 215 -35.03 -6.78 0.90
CA SER A 215 -35.06 -7.16 2.31
C SER A 215 -33.81 -6.69 3.10
N GLY A 216 -33.78 -7.02 4.39
CA GLY A 216 -32.59 -6.90 5.24
C GLY A 216 -31.97 -5.51 5.29
N ILE A 217 -30.64 -5.44 5.09
CA ILE A 217 -29.86 -4.21 5.17
C ILE A 217 -30.16 -3.27 3.98
N GLY A 218 -30.33 -3.82 2.77
CA GLY A 218 -30.60 -3.05 1.57
C GLY A 218 -31.93 -2.30 1.65
N TYR A 219 -33.00 -2.98 2.09
CA TYR A 219 -34.28 -2.33 2.36
C TYR A 219 -34.14 -1.17 3.36
N GLN A 220 -33.36 -1.34 4.44
CA GLN A 220 -33.15 -0.27 5.42
C GLN A 220 -32.35 0.91 4.85
N TYR A 221 -31.39 0.68 3.95
CA TYR A 221 -30.74 1.78 3.23
C TYR A 221 -31.73 2.52 2.34
N ALA A 222 -32.54 1.80 1.55
CA ALA A 222 -33.57 2.38 0.69
C ALA A 222 -34.56 3.23 1.50
N ARG A 223 -35.11 2.69 2.59
CA ARG A 223 -36.02 3.40 3.50
C ARG A 223 -35.43 4.69 4.06
N LEU A 224 -34.18 4.64 4.57
CA LEU A 224 -33.51 5.81 5.14
C LEU A 224 -33.13 6.86 4.09
N LEU A 225 -32.94 6.46 2.82
CA LEU A 225 -32.69 7.37 1.71
C LEU A 225 -33.99 8.01 1.21
N ALA A 226 -35.10 7.27 1.16
CA ALA A 226 -36.44 7.82 0.92
C ALA A 226 -36.84 8.83 2.01
N GLU A 227 -36.60 8.51 3.28
CA GLU A 227 -36.83 9.44 4.41
C GLU A 227 -36.02 10.74 4.27
N LYS A 228 -34.90 10.71 3.54
CA LYS A 228 -34.07 11.88 3.22
C LYS A 228 -34.49 12.62 1.95
N GLY A 229 -35.54 12.16 1.26
CA GLY A 229 -36.06 12.76 0.04
C GLY A 229 -35.32 12.39 -1.24
N TYR A 230 -34.56 11.27 -1.25
CA TYR A 230 -34.01 10.74 -2.50
C TYR A 230 -35.07 9.96 -3.25
N ASP A 231 -35.14 10.17 -4.56
CA ASP A 231 -35.78 9.20 -5.46
C ASP A 231 -34.95 7.91 -5.47
N LEU A 232 -35.58 6.77 -5.71
CA LEU A 232 -34.94 5.45 -5.55
C LEU A 232 -35.00 4.62 -6.83
N LEU A 233 -33.89 3.95 -7.13
CA LEU A 233 -33.85 2.78 -8.00
C LEU A 233 -33.45 1.56 -7.17
N LEU A 234 -34.37 0.62 -7.00
CA LEU A 234 -34.24 -0.54 -6.15
C LEU A 234 -33.98 -1.77 -7.00
N VAL A 235 -32.87 -2.46 -6.77
CA VAL A 235 -32.48 -3.61 -7.58
C VAL A 235 -32.45 -4.87 -6.70
N SER A 236 -33.14 -5.93 -7.13
CA SER A 236 -33.00 -7.29 -6.59
C SER A 236 -33.34 -8.32 -7.66
N ASN A 237 -33.14 -9.60 -7.38
CA ASN A 237 -33.55 -10.72 -8.25
C ASN A 237 -34.96 -11.26 -7.91
N GLU A 238 -35.73 -10.56 -7.09
CA GLU A 238 -37.08 -10.96 -6.66
C GLU A 238 -38.13 -10.01 -7.21
N GLU A 239 -38.72 -10.33 -8.37
CA GLU A 239 -39.59 -9.43 -9.12
C GLU A 239 -40.80 -8.93 -8.32
N LEU A 240 -41.58 -9.85 -7.74
CA LEU A 240 -42.77 -9.49 -6.96
C LEU A 240 -42.40 -8.66 -5.73
N ARG A 241 -41.33 -9.07 -5.02
CA ARG A 241 -40.93 -8.45 -3.76
C ARG A 241 -40.37 -7.04 -3.97
N ILE A 242 -39.54 -6.83 -5.00
CA ILE A 242 -38.97 -5.50 -5.27
C ILE A 242 -40.05 -4.51 -5.72
N ALA A 243 -41.06 -4.97 -6.46
CA ALA A 243 -42.21 -4.16 -6.84
C ALA A 243 -43.09 -3.77 -5.64
N GLU A 244 -43.28 -4.68 -4.67
CA GLU A 244 -43.94 -4.37 -3.39
C GLU A 244 -43.20 -3.31 -2.59
N VAL A 245 -41.89 -3.50 -2.38
CA VAL A 245 -41.05 -2.56 -1.62
C VAL A 245 -41.04 -1.17 -2.28
N ALA A 246 -40.96 -1.12 -3.61
CA ALA A 246 -41.07 0.12 -4.37
C ALA A 246 -42.39 0.85 -4.11
N ARG A 247 -43.53 0.14 -4.18
CA ARG A 247 -44.87 0.71 -3.88
C ARG A 247 -44.98 1.17 -2.43
N GLU A 248 -44.45 0.40 -1.49
CA GLU A 248 -44.45 0.73 -0.06
C GLU A 248 -43.71 2.05 0.20
N LEU A 249 -42.48 2.18 -0.32
CA LEU A 249 -41.65 3.37 -0.11
C LEU A 249 -42.23 4.61 -0.80
N ARG A 250 -42.82 4.46 -2.01
CA ARG A 250 -43.58 5.53 -2.68
C ARG A 250 -44.71 6.04 -1.79
N ARG A 251 -45.54 5.13 -1.28
CA ARG A 251 -46.71 5.47 -0.45
C ARG A 251 -46.31 6.12 0.87
N GLN A 252 -45.23 5.64 1.49
CA GLN A 252 -44.84 6.09 2.82
C GLN A 252 -44.11 7.45 2.80
N PHE A 253 -43.27 7.72 1.80
CA PHE A 253 -42.38 8.89 1.80
C PHE A 253 -42.67 9.89 0.67
N GLY A 254 -43.55 9.58 -0.28
CA GLY A 254 -43.90 10.47 -1.39
C GLY A 254 -42.79 10.68 -2.42
N VAL A 255 -41.74 9.85 -2.39
CA VAL A 255 -40.64 9.87 -3.38
C VAL A 255 -40.96 8.96 -4.57
N ARG A 256 -40.30 9.19 -5.71
CA ARG A 256 -40.31 8.21 -6.81
C ARG A 256 -39.43 7.03 -6.40
N ALA A 257 -39.93 5.79 -6.50
CA ALA A 257 -39.13 4.60 -6.22
C ALA A 257 -39.37 3.50 -7.25
N ASP A 258 -38.46 3.25 -8.17
CA ASP A 258 -38.59 2.23 -9.22
C ASP A 258 -37.94 0.91 -8.80
N GLY A 259 -38.69 -0.19 -8.91
CA GLY A 259 -38.19 -1.54 -8.64
C GLY A 259 -37.76 -2.21 -9.93
N LEU A 260 -36.54 -2.75 -9.96
CA LEU A 260 -35.94 -3.39 -11.12
C LEU A 260 -35.50 -4.81 -10.75
N CYS A 261 -36.13 -5.81 -11.35
CA CYS A 261 -35.71 -7.19 -11.24
C CYS A 261 -34.44 -7.42 -12.10
N ARG A 262 -33.33 -7.77 -11.45
CA ARG A 262 -32.06 -8.06 -12.12
C ARG A 262 -31.21 -8.98 -11.24
N ASP A 263 -30.74 -10.09 -11.81
CA ASP A 263 -29.71 -10.91 -11.18
C ASP A 263 -28.33 -10.25 -11.37
N LEU A 264 -27.77 -9.76 -10.28
CA LEU A 264 -26.48 -9.07 -10.27
C LEU A 264 -25.27 -10.01 -10.25
N SER A 265 -25.49 -11.32 -10.27
CA SER A 265 -24.41 -12.31 -10.38
C SER A 265 -24.01 -12.65 -11.82
N LEU A 266 -24.79 -12.19 -12.81
CA LEU A 266 -24.48 -12.35 -14.24
C LEU A 266 -23.34 -11.41 -14.67
N ALA A 267 -22.53 -11.85 -15.63
CA ALA A 267 -21.31 -11.16 -16.04
C ALA A 267 -21.55 -9.74 -16.63
N ASP A 268 -22.69 -9.53 -17.29
CA ASP A 268 -23.13 -8.30 -17.94
C ASP A 268 -24.06 -7.43 -17.06
N ALA A 269 -24.32 -7.86 -15.82
CA ALA A 269 -25.32 -7.23 -14.96
C ALA A 269 -24.98 -5.77 -14.62
N ALA A 270 -23.69 -5.45 -14.47
CA ALA A 270 -23.26 -4.08 -14.19
C ALA A 270 -23.46 -3.16 -15.40
N ASP A 271 -23.12 -3.62 -16.59
CA ASP A 271 -23.28 -2.92 -17.87
C ASP A 271 -24.75 -2.69 -18.17
N SER A 272 -25.58 -3.73 -18.11
CA SER A 272 -27.01 -3.65 -18.38
C SER A 272 -27.75 -2.77 -17.36
N LEU A 273 -27.30 -2.74 -16.10
CA LEU A 273 -27.82 -1.82 -15.09
C LEU A 273 -27.42 -0.37 -15.37
N PHE A 274 -26.17 -0.13 -15.72
CA PHE A 274 -25.69 1.21 -16.06
C PHE A 274 -26.39 1.76 -17.31
N GLU A 275 -26.53 0.96 -18.36
CA GLU A 275 -27.24 1.35 -19.59
C GLU A 275 -28.72 1.63 -19.34
N TYR A 276 -29.39 0.80 -18.53
CA TYR A 276 -30.77 1.10 -18.13
C TYR A 276 -30.88 2.46 -17.41
N THR A 277 -29.97 2.77 -16.48
CA THR A 277 -29.98 4.10 -15.82
C THR A 277 -29.78 5.23 -16.82
N ARG A 278 -28.92 5.04 -17.83
CA ARG A 278 -28.67 6.04 -18.88
C ARG A 278 -29.90 6.26 -19.75
N GLN A 279 -30.56 5.17 -20.18
CA GLN A 279 -31.78 5.21 -20.99
C GLN A 279 -32.94 5.90 -20.28
N GLN A 280 -33.08 5.70 -18.96
CA GLN A 280 -34.12 6.34 -18.16
C GLN A 280 -33.78 7.79 -17.76
N GLY A 281 -32.61 8.31 -18.17
CA GLY A 281 -32.15 9.64 -17.80
C GLY A 281 -31.86 9.79 -16.30
N PHE A 282 -31.53 8.69 -15.62
CA PHE A 282 -31.28 8.66 -14.19
C PHE A 282 -29.90 9.20 -13.83
N GLU A 283 -29.87 10.23 -12.99
CA GLU A 283 -28.65 10.75 -12.40
C GLU A 283 -28.43 10.16 -11.00
N VAL A 284 -27.64 9.08 -10.91
CA VAL A 284 -27.33 8.43 -9.62
C VAL A 284 -26.34 9.29 -8.82
N GLU A 285 -26.83 9.85 -7.71
CA GLU A 285 -26.01 10.59 -6.73
C GLU A 285 -25.46 9.64 -5.64
N VAL A 286 -26.25 8.65 -5.23
CA VAL A 286 -25.87 7.67 -4.19
C VAL A 286 -25.96 6.25 -4.75
N LEU A 287 -24.83 5.53 -4.76
CA LEU A 287 -24.76 4.11 -5.10
C LEU A 287 -24.54 3.28 -3.84
N VAL A 288 -25.46 2.38 -3.50
CA VAL A 288 -25.34 1.43 -2.39
C VAL A 288 -25.19 0.02 -2.96
N ASN A 289 -23.95 -0.46 -3.02
CA ASN A 289 -23.58 -1.82 -3.38
C ASN A 289 -23.75 -2.74 -2.17
N ASN A 290 -24.98 -3.22 -1.97
CA ASN A 290 -25.36 -4.05 -0.84
C ASN A 290 -25.66 -5.52 -1.21
N ALA A 291 -26.05 -5.81 -2.46
CA ALA A 291 -26.31 -7.16 -2.91
C ALA A 291 -25.13 -8.10 -2.60
N GLY A 292 -25.44 -9.29 -2.08
CA GLY A 292 -24.45 -10.27 -1.71
C GLY A 292 -25.06 -11.58 -1.27
N VAL A 293 -24.25 -12.63 -1.30
CA VAL A 293 -24.61 -14.00 -0.90
C VAL A 293 -23.60 -14.53 0.11
N PHE A 294 -24.02 -15.49 0.93
CA PHE A 294 -23.19 -16.13 1.94
C PHE A 294 -23.46 -17.62 1.96
N PHE A 295 -22.41 -18.42 2.10
CA PHE A 295 -22.50 -19.84 2.39
C PHE A 295 -21.31 -20.26 3.28
N PHE A 296 -21.51 -21.33 4.04
CA PHE A 296 -20.52 -21.90 4.95
C PHE A 296 -20.23 -23.34 4.52
N ASP A 297 -19.22 -23.53 3.69
CA ASP A 297 -18.93 -24.81 3.02
C ASP A 297 -17.39 -24.99 2.88
N ASP A 298 -16.88 -26.23 2.87
CA ASP A 298 -15.48 -26.47 2.49
C ASP A 298 -15.28 -26.11 1.01
N LEU A 299 -14.17 -25.45 0.68
CA LEU A 299 -13.90 -25.00 -0.68
C LEU A 299 -13.87 -26.17 -1.67
N THR A 300 -13.28 -27.30 -1.30
CA THR A 300 -13.15 -28.46 -2.21
C THR A 300 -14.46 -29.20 -2.43
N GLU A 301 -15.46 -28.97 -1.57
CA GLU A 301 -16.78 -29.59 -1.64
C GLU A 301 -17.86 -28.63 -2.16
N THR A 302 -17.54 -27.34 -2.30
CA THR A 302 -18.47 -26.33 -2.78
C THR A 302 -18.61 -26.40 -4.30
N ASP A 303 -19.84 -26.49 -4.79
CA ASP A 303 -20.16 -26.37 -6.21
C ASP A 303 -19.55 -25.12 -6.86
N SER A 304 -18.91 -25.28 -8.02
CA SER A 304 -18.18 -24.21 -8.71
C SER A 304 -19.08 -23.03 -9.07
N ARG A 305 -20.36 -23.27 -9.42
CA ARG A 305 -21.30 -22.20 -9.77
C ARG A 305 -21.60 -21.31 -8.56
N ARG A 306 -21.63 -21.86 -7.34
CA ARG A 306 -21.79 -21.06 -6.10
C ARG A 306 -20.55 -20.18 -5.86
N ILE A 307 -19.36 -20.72 -6.08
CA ILE A 307 -18.09 -19.97 -5.97
C ILE A 307 -18.08 -18.82 -6.97
N GLU A 308 -18.33 -19.11 -8.25
CA GLU A 308 -18.38 -18.12 -9.33
C GLU A 308 -19.44 -17.05 -9.07
N ARG A 309 -20.65 -17.45 -8.66
CA ARG A 309 -21.72 -16.52 -8.31
C ARG A 309 -21.30 -15.54 -7.20
N MET A 310 -20.64 -16.03 -6.15
CA MET A 310 -20.18 -15.18 -5.05
C MET A 310 -19.08 -14.22 -5.51
N ILE A 311 -18.10 -14.70 -6.28
CA ILE A 311 -17.02 -13.86 -6.81
C ILE A 311 -17.57 -12.83 -7.78
N GLY A 312 -18.40 -13.24 -8.75
CA GLY A 312 -19.04 -12.38 -9.73
C GLY A 312 -19.83 -11.26 -9.04
N LEU A 313 -20.73 -11.61 -8.13
CA LEU A 313 -21.57 -10.64 -7.44
C LEU A 313 -20.78 -9.71 -6.50
N HIS A 314 -19.85 -10.24 -5.69
CA HIS A 314 -19.14 -9.41 -4.70
C HIS A 314 -17.95 -8.63 -5.26
N VAL A 315 -17.30 -9.13 -6.31
CA VAL A 315 -16.06 -8.57 -6.85
C VAL A 315 -16.34 -7.92 -8.19
N GLN A 316 -16.68 -8.71 -9.21
CA GLN A 316 -16.80 -8.23 -10.58
C GLN A 316 -17.89 -7.14 -10.70
N THR A 317 -19.13 -7.45 -10.32
CA THR A 317 -20.26 -6.53 -10.45
C THR A 317 -20.03 -5.24 -9.66
N VAL A 318 -19.60 -5.33 -8.41
CA VAL A 318 -19.33 -4.13 -7.58
C VAL A 318 -18.21 -3.27 -8.16
N THR A 319 -17.16 -3.88 -8.70
CA THR A 319 -16.04 -3.17 -9.33
C THR A 319 -16.52 -2.39 -10.55
N MET A 320 -17.30 -3.04 -11.41
CA MET A 320 -17.81 -2.41 -12.63
C MET A 320 -18.84 -1.32 -12.33
N LEU A 321 -19.76 -1.54 -11.38
CA LEU A 321 -20.66 -0.49 -10.91
C LEU A 321 -19.89 0.72 -10.34
N CYS A 322 -18.84 0.49 -9.53
CA CYS A 322 -17.99 1.57 -9.01
C CYS A 322 -17.24 2.29 -10.13
N ARG A 323 -16.77 1.58 -11.17
CA ARG A 323 -16.12 2.18 -12.34
C ARG A 323 -17.10 3.10 -13.09
N TYR A 324 -18.27 2.60 -13.46
CA TYR A 324 -19.23 3.33 -14.29
C TYR A 324 -19.85 4.52 -13.56
N PHE A 325 -20.46 4.27 -12.40
CA PHE A 325 -21.06 5.35 -11.61
C PHE A 325 -20.00 6.28 -11.02
N GLY A 326 -18.82 5.77 -10.64
CA GLY A 326 -17.71 6.60 -10.16
C GLY A 326 -17.19 7.55 -11.23
N ALA A 327 -17.07 7.11 -12.49
CA ALA A 327 -16.71 7.98 -13.61
C ALA A 327 -17.74 9.09 -13.84
N ALA A 328 -19.04 8.75 -13.83
CA ALA A 328 -20.12 9.72 -13.98
C ALA A 328 -20.16 10.74 -12.82
N MET A 329 -20.05 10.26 -11.57
CA MET A 329 -19.99 11.11 -10.38
C MET A 329 -18.77 12.04 -10.38
N LYS A 330 -17.62 11.52 -10.85
CA LYS A 330 -16.37 12.29 -11.01
C LYS A 330 -16.54 13.43 -12.02
N ALA A 331 -17.16 13.16 -13.17
CA ALA A 331 -17.41 14.18 -14.19
C ALA A 331 -18.28 15.34 -13.66
N ARG A 332 -19.25 15.03 -12.80
CA ARG A 332 -20.13 16.02 -12.16
C ARG A 332 -19.51 16.71 -10.94
N GLY A 333 -18.48 16.14 -10.33
CA GLY A 333 -17.84 16.68 -9.12
C GLY A 333 -18.58 16.38 -7.82
N LYS A 334 -19.53 15.43 -7.81
CA LYS A 334 -20.37 15.09 -6.64
C LYS A 334 -20.91 13.66 -6.74
N GLY A 335 -20.73 12.86 -5.70
CA GLY A 335 -21.40 11.57 -5.56
C GLY A 335 -21.00 10.79 -4.31
N TYR A 336 -21.73 9.72 -4.03
CA TYR A 336 -21.52 8.86 -2.87
C TYR A 336 -21.62 7.39 -3.28
N ILE A 337 -20.64 6.58 -2.88
CA ILE A 337 -20.60 5.13 -3.10
C ILE A 337 -20.46 4.44 -1.75
N LEU A 338 -21.33 3.49 -1.44
CA LEU A 338 -21.28 2.66 -0.25
C LEU A 338 -21.15 1.20 -0.66
N ASN A 339 -20.09 0.54 -0.23
CA ASN A 339 -19.80 -0.86 -0.52
C ASN A 339 -19.92 -1.72 0.75
N MET A 340 -20.67 -2.80 0.68
CA MET A 340 -20.89 -3.73 1.81
C MET A 340 -19.79 -4.80 1.90
N SER A 341 -18.86 -4.60 2.82
CA SER A 341 -17.84 -5.57 3.24
C SER A 341 -18.33 -6.38 4.46
N SER A 342 -17.43 -6.86 5.33
CA SER A 342 -17.71 -7.67 6.52
C SER A 342 -16.53 -7.59 7.50
N MET A 343 -16.75 -7.85 8.79
CA MET A 343 -15.66 -8.10 9.74
C MET A 343 -14.80 -9.30 9.35
N SER A 344 -15.37 -10.29 8.64
CA SER A 344 -14.62 -11.44 8.10
C SER A 344 -13.52 -11.06 7.11
N ALA A 345 -13.53 -9.84 6.57
CA ALA A 345 -12.45 -9.32 5.74
C ALA A 345 -11.07 -9.33 6.45
N GLY A 346 -11.05 -9.36 7.79
CA GLY A 346 -9.83 -9.47 8.59
C GLY A 346 -9.69 -10.80 9.33
N MET A 347 -10.58 -11.76 9.11
CA MET A 347 -10.66 -13.02 9.86
C MET A 347 -10.94 -14.18 8.89
N PRO A 348 -9.92 -14.71 8.19
CA PRO A 348 -10.10 -15.89 7.35
C PRO A 348 -10.32 -17.12 8.24
N PHE A 349 -11.46 -17.78 8.07
CA PHE A 349 -11.81 -19.04 8.74
C PHE A 349 -12.14 -20.12 7.71
N PRO A 350 -11.87 -21.41 8.01
CA PRO A 350 -12.44 -22.51 7.25
C PRO A 350 -13.97 -22.38 7.14
N GLY A 351 -14.54 -22.85 6.03
CA GLY A 351 -15.98 -22.71 5.73
C GLY A 351 -16.39 -21.39 5.08
N ILE A 352 -15.62 -20.30 5.22
CA ILE A 352 -15.95 -18.99 4.62
C ILE A 352 -14.81 -18.41 3.79
N SER A 353 -13.93 -19.25 3.26
CA SER A 353 -12.71 -18.85 2.56
C SER A 353 -12.99 -17.85 1.41
N VAL A 354 -13.92 -18.20 0.51
CA VAL A 354 -14.33 -17.36 -0.64
C VAL A 354 -15.05 -16.10 -0.16
N TYR A 355 -15.96 -16.22 0.81
CA TYR A 355 -16.69 -15.07 1.35
C TYR A 355 -15.76 -14.05 2.02
N ALA A 356 -14.87 -14.51 2.90
CA ALA A 356 -13.89 -13.66 3.57
C ALA A 356 -12.95 -12.99 2.55
N ALA A 357 -12.51 -13.72 1.51
CA ALA A 357 -11.68 -13.18 0.44
C ALA A 357 -12.40 -12.07 -0.35
N THR A 358 -13.64 -12.30 -0.79
CA THR A 358 -14.44 -11.30 -1.53
C THR A 358 -14.76 -10.06 -0.67
N LYS A 359 -15.05 -10.22 0.62
CA LYS A 359 -15.26 -9.08 1.53
C LYS A 359 -13.95 -8.33 1.83
N SER A 360 -12.81 -9.02 1.86
CA SER A 360 -11.48 -8.40 1.96
C SER A 360 -11.15 -7.57 0.72
N TYR A 361 -11.44 -8.11 -0.48
CA TYR A 361 -11.37 -7.37 -1.74
C TYR A 361 -12.18 -6.07 -1.64
N LEU A 362 -13.46 -6.14 -1.28
CA LEU A 362 -14.33 -4.97 -1.20
C LEU A 362 -13.82 -3.91 -0.22
N LYS A 363 -13.27 -4.32 0.92
CA LYS A 363 -12.67 -3.38 1.90
C LYS A 363 -11.48 -2.64 1.30
N GLN A 364 -10.57 -3.36 0.67
CA GLN A 364 -9.33 -2.81 0.11
C GLN A 364 -9.62 -1.97 -1.13
N PHE A 365 -10.44 -2.49 -2.03
CA PHE A 365 -10.92 -1.82 -3.24
C PHE A 365 -11.57 -0.48 -2.91
N SER A 366 -12.54 -0.46 -1.99
CA SER A 366 -13.24 0.77 -1.57
C SER A 366 -12.28 1.82 -1.01
N LYS A 367 -11.23 1.40 -0.29
CA LYS A 367 -10.20 2.33 0.23
C LYS A 367 -9.35 2.92 -0.89
N ALA A 368 -9.02 2.13 -1.92
CA ALA A 368 -8.26 2.59 -3.07
C ALA A 368 -9.07 3.61 -3.88
N ILE A 369 -10.27 3.23 -4.34
CA ILE A 369 -11.12 4.10 -5.16
C ILE A 369 -11.61 5.33 -4.41
N HIS A 370 -11.73 5.27 -3.07
CA HIS A 370 -11.97 6.47 -2.27
C HIS A 370 -10.91 7.53 -2.54
N ASN A 371 -9.62 7.17 -2.49
CA ASN A 371 -8.55 8.15 -2.69
C ASN A 371 -8.52 8.65 -4.14
N GLU A 372 -8.82 7.79 -5.12
CA GLU A 372 -8.87 8.17 -6.54
C GLU A 372 -9.98 9.18 -6.84
N LEU A 373 -11.14 9.03 -6.18
CA LEU A 373 -12.32 9.83 -6.46
C LEU A 373 -12.52 11.00 -5.48
N TYR A 374 -11.79 11.01 -4.35
CA TYR A 374 -11.94 12.00 -3.27
C TYR A 374 -11.77 13.44 -3.75
N ASP A 375 -10.73 13.70 -4.54
CA ASP A 375 -10.39 15.04 -5.02
C ASP A 375 -11.42 15.57 -6.04
N TYR A 376 -12.24 14.69 -6.59
CA TYR A 376 -13.34 15.01 -7.51
C TYR A 376 -14.69 15.12 -6.81
N GLY A 377 -14.72 15.24 -5.47
CA GLY A 377 -15.95 15.45 -4.71
C GLY A 377 -16.84 14.20 -4.56
N VAL A 378 -16.32 13.01 -4.89
CA VAL A 378 -17.01 11.74 -4.75
C VAL A 378 -16.49 11.00 -3.51
N ARG A 379 -17.39 10.46 -2.69
CA ARG A 379 -17.02 9.76 -1.45
C ARG A 379 -17.35 8.28 -1.53
N VAL A 380 -16.35 7.45 -1.28
CA VAL A 380 -16.55 6.00 -1.16
C VAL A 380 -16.42 5.55 0.29
N THR A 381 -17.35 4.74 0.78
CA THR A 381 -17.34 4.18 2.14
C THR A 381 -17.50 2.66 2.09
N ALA A 382 -16.58 1.93 2.71
CA ALA A 382 -16.77 0.51 3.01
C ALA A 382 -17.44 0.34 4.38
N VAL A 383 -18.52 -0.43 4.44
CA VAL A 383 -19.17 -0.81 5.69
C VAL A 383 -18.79 -2.25 6.03
N CYS A 384 -18.16 -2.46 7.18
CA CYS A 384 -17.68 -3.78 7.63
C CYS A 384 -18.47 -4.24 8.88
N PRO A 385 -19.71 -4.75 8.71
CA PRO A 385 -20.53 -5.18 9.83
C PRO A 385 -20.02 -6.50 10.42
N GLY A 386 -20.30 -6.69 11.72
CA GLY A 386 -20.33 -8.02 12.33
C GLY A 386 -21.64 -8.72 12.06
N ALA A 387 -22.04 -9.65 12.92
CA ALA A 387 -23.28 -10.38 12.74
C ALA A 387 -24.51 -9.45 12.81
N VAL A 388 -25.37 -9.52 11.79
CA VAL A 388 -26.58 -8.70 11.64
C VAL A 388 -27.78 -9.64 11.58
N ALA A 389 -28.88 -9.29 12.24
CA ALA A 389 -30.13 -10.04 12.17
C ALA A 389 -30.78 -9.86 10.78
N THR A 390 -30.36 -10.71 9.84
CA THR A 390 -30.84 -10.81 8.45
C THR A 390 -30.84 -12.27 8.03
N ASP A 391 -31.60 -12.58 6.99
CA ASP A 391 -31.72 -13.95 6.47
C ASP A 391 -30.47 -14.43 5.70
N LEU A 392 -29.44 -13.59 5.57
CA LEU A 392 -28.15 -13.92 4.94
C LEU A 392 -27.50 -15.20 5.51
N TYR A 393 -27.71 -15.49 6.81
CA TYR A 393 -27.17 -16.68 7.49
C TYR A 393 -28.19 -17.81 7.63
N ASN A 394 -29.40 -17.66 7.06
CA ASN A 394 -30.52 -18.60 7.16
C ASN A 394 -30.88 -19.05 8.60
N LEU A 395 -30.77 -18.13 9.57
CA LEU A 395 -31.10 -18.42 10.97
C LEU A 395 -32.61 -18.32 11.20
N SER A 396 -33.18 -19.28 11.93
CA SER A 396 -34.61 -19.23 12.30
C SER A 396 -34.95 -17.97 13.11
N GLY A 397 -36.19 -17.49 12.98
CA GLY A 397 -36.64 -16.26 13.67
C GLY A 397 -36.52 -16.32 15.19
N HIS A 398 -36.54 -17.53 15.79
CA HIS A 398 -36.26 -17.73 17.21
C HIS A 398 -34.81 -17.35 17.56
N TYR A 399 -33.82 -17.89 16.84
CA TYR A 399 -32.40 -17.62 17.10
C TYR A 399 -32.01 -16.18 16.77
N GLN A 400 -32.63 -15.57 15.74
CA GLN A 400 -32.42 -14.15 15.46
C GLN A 400 -32.88 -13.26 16.64
N ARG A 401 -34.06 -13.53 17.20
CA ARG A 401 -34.58 -12.80 18.38
C ARG A 401 -33.69 -12.99 19.61
N LEU A 402 -33.23 -14.21 19.85
CA LEU A 402 -32.31 -14.51 20.95
C LEU A 402 -30.97 -13.79 20.78
N GLY A 403 -30.35 -13.86 19.60
CA GLY A 403 -29.09 -13.19 19.30
C GLY A 403 -29.16 -11.66 19.43
N LEU A 404 -30.31 -11.05 19.08
CA LEU A 404 -30.56 -9.62 19.32
C LEU A 404 -30.68 -9.31 20.81
N ARG A 405 -31.38 -10.15 21.60
CA ARG A 405 -31.57 -9.96 23.05
C ARG A 405 -30.24 -10.09 23.81
N LEU A 406 -29.37 -11.00 23.38
CA LEU A 406 -28.04 -11.23 23.96
C LEU A 406 -26.97 -10.23 23.46
N GLY A 407 -27.31 -9.33 22.52
CA GLY A 407 -26.38 -8.34 21.97
C GLY A 407 -25.33 -8.90 20.99
N ILE A 408 -25.47 -10.16 20.58
CA ILE A 408 -24.59 -10.84 19.61
C ILE A 408 -24.88 -10.34 18.18
N LEU A 409 -26.16 -10.10 17.87
CA LEU A 409 -26.60 -9.60 16.56
C LEU A 409 -26.93 -8.10 16.61
N MET A 410 -26.61 -7.38 15.52
CA MET A 410 -27.04 -6.00 15.32
C MET A 410 -28.33 -5.92 14.50
N ARG A 411 -29.21 -4.94 14.80
CA ARG A 411 -30.37 -4.62 13.96
C ARG A 411 -29.93 -3.99 12.62
N PRO A 412 -30.48 -4.41 11.46
CA PRO A 412 -30.15 -3.86 10.14
C PRO A 412 -30.31 -2.33 10.05
N GLU A 413 -31.38 -1.79 10.64
CA GLU A 413 -31.62 -0.33 10.65
C GLU A 413 -30.48 0.44 11.33
N ARG A 414 -29.99 -0.07 12.47
CA ARG A 414 -28.90 0.57 13.22
C ARG A 414 -27.61 0.58 12.40
N LEU A 415 -27.36 -0.49 11.65
CA LEU A 415 -26.21 -0.57 10.74
C LEU A 415 -26.34 0.43 9.59
N ALA A 416 -27.48 0.42 8.88
CA ALA A 416 -27.72 1.30 7.73
C ALA A 416 -27.60 2.78 8.13
N ARG A 417 -28.17 3.16 9.29
CA ARG A 417 -28.05 4.52 9.85
C ARG A 417 -26.60 4.92 10.14
N LYS A 418 -25.78 4.01 10.67
CA LYS A 418 -24.34 4.25 10.89
C LYS A 418 -23.59 4.37 9.56
N GLY A 419 -23.90 3.51 8.59
CA GLY A 419 -23.30 3.50 7.25
C GLY A 419 -23.54 4.82 6.51
N LEU A 420 -24.79 5.28 6.41
CA LEU A 420 -25.13 6.55 5.76
C LEU A 420 -24.56 7.75 6.50
N ARG A 421 -24.54 7.74 7.84
CA ARG A 421 -23.89 8.81 8.61
C ARG A 421 -22.40 8.91 8.29
N ALA A 422 -21.70 7.78 8.16
CA ALA A 422 -20.29 7.76 7.77
C ALA A 422 -20.08 8.23 6.32
N LEU A 423 -20.94 7.77 5.39
CA LEU A 423 -20.90 8.16 3.97
C LEU A 423 -21.05 9.68 3.77
N PHE A 424 -21.99 10.29 4.49
CA PHE A 424 -22.25 11.72 4.41
C PHE A 424 -21.33 12.57 5.31
N ALA A 425 -20.64 11.96 6.28
CA ALA A 425 -19.59 12.63 7.05
C ALA A 425 -18.33 12.78 6.19
N GLY A 426 -17.91 14.02 5.88
CA GLY A 426 -16.67 14.25 5.14
C GLY A 426 -15.43 13.75 5.89
N ARG A 427 -14.33 13.45 5.18
CA ARG A 427 -13.02 13.17 5.78
C ARG A 427 -12.63 14.37 6.67
N ARG A 428 -12.42 14.13 7.96
CA ARG A 428 -11.92 15.14 8.91
C ARG A 428 -10.43 15.36 8.60
N GLY A 429 -10.02 16.61 8.38
CA GLY A 429 -8.62 16.96 8.12
C GLY A 429 -7.73 16.70 9.34
N GLY A 430 -6.40 16.76 9.21
CA GLY A 430 -5.52 16.73 10.38
C GLY A 430 -5.69 17.95 11.30
N ILE A 431 -5.10 17.93 12.50
CA ILE A 431 -5.19 19.06 13.47
C ILE A 431 -4.78 20.38 12.81
N GLY A 432 -3.73 20.40 11.99
CA GLY A 432 -3.29 21.59 11.25
C GLY A 432 -4.35 22.15 10.28
N GLN A 433 -5.12 21.28 9.63
CA GLN A 433 -6.24 21.71 8.77
C GLN A 433 -7.35 22.33 9.62
N ALA A 434 -7.71 21.71 10.74
CA ALA A 434 -8.73 22.23 11.64
C ALA A 434 -8.36 23.59 12.26
N LEU A 435 -7.08 23.76 12.65
CA LEU A 435 -6.53 25.02 13.13
C LEU A 435 -6.65 26.12 12.07
N THR A 436 -6.18 25.83 10.85
CA THR A 436 -6.20 26.76 9.72
C THR A 436 -7.62 27.16 9.34
N GLU A 437 -8.54 26.19 9.20
CA GLU A 437 -9.95 26.45 8.88
C GLU A 437 -10.61 27.35 9.92
N ARG A 438 -10.32 27.15 11.21
CA ARG A 438 -10.96 27.92 12.28
C ARG A 438 -10.39 29.33 12.39
N LEU A 439 -9.07 29.51 12.29
CA LEU A 439 -8.44 30.84 12.28
C LEU A 439 -8.89 31.65 11.07
N ALA A 440 -8.92 31.04 9.88
CA ALA A 440 -9.40 31.70 8.67
C ALA A 440 -10.85 32.18 8.80
N LYS A 441 -11.73 31.35 9.39
CA LYS A 441 -13.14 31.74 9.68
C LYS A 441 -13.28 32.86 10.70
N GLN A 442 -12.27 33.08 11.55
CA GLN A 442 -12.23 34.20 12.49
C GLN A 442 -11.61 35.46 11.87
N GLY A 443 -11.31 35.46 10.57
CA GLY A 443 -10.78 36.60 9.85
C GLY A 443 -9.26 36.77 9.93
N TYR A 444 -8.53 35.81 10.52
CA TYR A 444 -7.07 35.87 10.53
C TYR A 444 -6.52 35.72 9.11
N ARG A 445 -5.46 36.47 8.79
CA ARG A 445 -4.58 36.17 7.67
C ARG A 445 -3.72 34.97 8.04
N VAL A 446 -3.89 33.84 7.36
CA VAL A 446 -3.25 32.58 7.75
C VAL A 446 -2.19 32.18 6.73
N LEU A 447 -0.95 32.05 7.19
CA LEU A 447 0.11 31.45 6.42
C LEU A 447 0.24 29.96 6.78
N MET A 448 -0.06 29.08 5.83
CA MET A 448 0.19 27.65 5.94
C MET A 448 1.64 27.36 5.58
N ALA A 449 2.45 26.95 6.56
CA ALA A 449 3.80 26.47 6.32
C ALA A 449 3.79 24.94 6.18
N CYS A 450 4.08 24.42 4.98
CA CYS A 450 3.94 22.98 4.69
C CYS A 450 5.17 22.42 3.99
N ARG A 451 5.58 21.19 4.33
CA ARG A 451 6.74 20.53 3.71
C ARG A 451 6.55 20.25 2.21
N ASN A 452 5.34 19.89 1.78
CA ASN A 452 5.03 19.56 0.39
C ASN A 452 3.87 20.45 -0.10
N PRO A 453 4.18 21.49 -0.89
CA PRO A 453 3.16 22.41 -1.42
C PRO A 453 2.13 21.74 -2.32
N GLU A 454 2.52 20.82 -3.19
CA GLU A 454 1.63 20.14 -4.13
C GLU A 454 0.50 19.38 -3.43
N LYS A 455 0.80 18.74 -2.30
CA LYS A 455 -0.22 18.07 -1.46
C LYS A 455 -1.08 19.04 -0.67
N SER A 456 -0.58 20.24 -0.39
CA SER A 456 -1.26 21.24 0.43
C SER A 456 -2.11 22.22 -0.37
N GLU A 457 -1.85 22.40 -1.66
CA GLU A 457 -2.60 23.32 -2.54
C GLU A 457 -4.10 22.97 -2.67
N PRO A 458 -4.51 21.68 -2.84
CA PRO A 458 -5.92 21.32 -2.83
C PRO A 458 -6.58 21.55 -1.46
N ILE A 459 -5.81 21.40 -0.38
CA ILE A 459 -6.28 21.68 0.99
C ILE A 459 -6.52 23.18 1.15
N LEU A 460 -5.56 24.02 0.75
CA LEU A 460 -5.67 25.48 0.77
C LEU A 460 -6.92 25.96 0.03
N THR A 461 -7.11 25.49 -1.20
CA THR A 461 -8.26 25.84 -2.06
C THR A 461 -9.60 25.52 -1.36
N ARG A 462 -9.68 24.35 -0.72
CA ARG A 462 -10.85 23.94 0.04
C ARG A 462 -11.08 24.79 1.29
N ILE A 463 -10.02 25.15 2.03
CA ILE A 463 -10.15 26.02 3.20
C ILE A 463 -10.60 27.42 2.79
N ARG A 464 -10.01 28.02 1.74
CA ARG A 464 -10.42 29.32 1.20
C ARG A 464 -11.91 29.32 0.86
N LYS A 465 -12.38 28.31 0.11
CA LYS A 465 -13.80 28.17 -0.25
C LYS A 465 -14.71 28.03 0.98
N ARG A 466 -14.30 27.28 2.02
CA ARG A 466 -15.11 27.03 3.22
C ARG A 466 -15.11 28.17 4.24
N SER A 467 -14.03 28.92 4.30
CA SER A 467 -13.88 30.04 5.22
C SER A 467 -14.36 31.35 4.63
N GLY A 468 -14.42 31.46 3.29
CA GLY A 468 -14.68 32.72 2.60
C GLY A 468 -13.52 33.72 2.71
N ASN A 469 -12.39 33.31 3.27
CA ASN A 469 -11.25 34.17 3.54
C ASN A 469 -10.18 34.00 2.43
N PRO A 470 -9.93 35.03 1.60
CA PRO A 470 -8.92 34.98 0.54
C PRO A 470 -7.47 35.09 1.08
N GLU A 471 -7.30 35.63 2.30
CA GLU A 471 -6.02 35.92 2.96
C GLU A 471 -5.39 34.67 3.60
N ILE A 472 -5.50 33.52 2.94
CA ILE A 472 -4.79 32.30 3.32
C ILE A 472 -3.74 32.03 2.24
N SER A 473 -2.47 31.86 2.62
CA SER A 473 -1.38 31.59 1.68
C SER A 473 -0.59 30.36 2.10
N LEU A 474 0.17 29.78 1.17
CA LEU A 474 0.98 28.59 1.40
C LEU A 474 2.45 28.93 1.14
N LEU A 475 3.34 28.50 2.04
CA LEU A 475 4.78 28.56 1.84
C LEU A 475 5.45 27.22 2.20
N PRO A 476 6.47 26.80 1.43
CA PRO A 476 7.21 25.59 1.71
C PRO A 476 8.04 25.74 3.00
N LEU A 477 7.98 24.75 3.89
CA LEU A 477 8.81 24.68 5.08
C LEU A 477 9.07 23.22 5.47
N ASP A 478 10.33 22.79 5.44
CA ASP A 478 10.78 21.51 6.01
C ASP A 478 11.50 21.74 7.34
N LEU A 479 10.84 21.39 8.46
CA LEU A 479 11.45 21.47 9.79
C LEU A 479 12.59 20.47 10.02
N GLY A 480 12.80 19.51 9.11
CA GLY A 480 13.97 18.63 9.12
C GLY A 480 15.20 19.23 8.42
N SER A 481 15.18 20.51 8.07
CA SER A 481 16.28 21.23 7.43
C SER A 481 16.42 22.64 8.02
N LEU A 482 17.56 22.92 8.66
CA LEU A 482 17.87 24.26 9.19
C LEU A 482 17.98 25.31 8.07
N ASP A 483 18.50 24.93 6.90
CA ASP A 483 18.52 25.77 5.71
C ASP A 483 17.10 26.14 5.23
N SER A 484 16.18 25.17 5.20
CA SER A 484 14.77 25.45 4.85
C SER A 484 14.14 26.45 5.82
N ILE A 485 14.45 26.34 7.12
CA ILE A 485 13.96 27.26 8.16
C ILE A 485 14.53 28.67 7.95
N ALA A 486 15.84 28.77 7.67
CA ALA A 486 16.52 30.04 7.45
C ALA A 486 15.95 30.78 6.23
N ARG A 487 15.74 30.07 5.11
CA ARG A 487 15.11 30.63 3.90
C ARG A 487 13.68 31.09 4.16
N PHE A 488 12.89 30.28 4.85
CA PHE A 488 11.51 30.64 5.21
C PHE A 488 11.46 31.90 6.08
N ALA A 489 12.31 32.00 7.12
CA ALA A 489 12.36 33.18 7.98
C ALA A 489 12.84 34.44 7.24
N ALA A 490 13.82 34.29 6.35
CA ALA A 490 14.31 35.39 5.50
C ALA A 490 13.20 35.90 4.56
N GLU A 491 12.42 35.00 3.97
CA GLU A 491 11.29 35.34 3.11
C GLU A 491 10.19 36.10 3.86
N LEU A 492 9.83 35.67 5.07
CA LEU A 492 8.84 36.40 5.89
C LEU A 492 9.32 37.79 6.31
N LYS A 493 10.61 37.91 6.63
CA LYS A 493 11.22 39.20 6.94
C LYS A 493 11.24 40.12 5.71
N ALA A 494 11.57 39.61 4.53
CA ALA A 494 11.55 40.37 3.28
C ALA A 494 10.13 40.86 2.93
N ARG A 495 9.10 40.09 3.27
CA ARG A 495 7.69 40.49 3.10
C ARG A 495 7.20 41.51 4.14
N GLY A 496 8.03 41.89 5.12
CA GLY A 496 7.66 42.82 6.19
C GLY A 496 6.51 42.32 7.07
N GLN A 497 6.28 41.00 7.13
CA GLN A 497 5.14 40.44 7.84
C GLN A 497 5.38 40.41 9.35
N ARG A 498 4.40 40.91 10.12
CA ARG A 498 4.35 40.74 11.57
C ARG A 498 3.68 39.41 11.92
N ILE A 499 4.05 38.84 13.06
CA ILE A 499 3.50 37.56 13.54
C ILE A 499 2.79 37.78 14.88
N ASP A 500 1.45 37.81 14.85
CA ASP A 500 0.60 37.83 16.04
C ASP A 500 0.57 36.46 16.73
N VAL A 501 0.51 35.38 15.94
CA VAL A 501 0.38 34.01 16.45
C VAL A 501 1.29 33.07 15.67
N LEU A 502 2.15 32.35 16.38
CA LEU A 502 2.92 31.21 15.86
C LEU A 502 2.36 29.90 16.42
N LEU A 503 1.76 29.07 15.56
CA LEU A 503 1.27 27.73 15.91
C LEU A 503 2.26 26.65 15.47
N ASN A 504 3.13 26.22 16.38
CA ASN A 504 4.09 25.14 16.15
C ASN A 504 3.42 23.77 16.31
N ASN A 505 2.62 23.40 15.31
CA ASN A 505 1.84 22.15 15.27
C ASN A 505 2.53 21.01 14.51
N ALA A 506 3.47 21.31 13.62
CA ALA A 506 4.14 20.29 12.83
C ALA A 506 4.91 19.30 13.72
N GLY A 507 4.84 18.02 13.38
CA GLY A 507 5.54 16.97 14.12
C GLY A 507 5.45 15.62 13.43
N THR A 508 6.41 14.76 13.75
CA THR A 508 6.54 13.39 13.25
C THR A 508 6.71 12.40 14.40
N MET A 509 6.46 11.12 14.14
CA MET A 509 6.77 10.02 15.05
C MET A 509 7.09 8.80 14.18
N ASN A 510 8.37 8.64 13.84
CA ASN A 510 8.78 7.68 12.83
C ASN A 510 8.78 6.25 13.39
N GLY A 511 8.44 5.27 12.53
CA GLY A 511 8.44 3.85 12.91
C GLY A 511 9.84 3.24 12.91
N THR A 512 10.77 3.85 12.19
CA THR A 512 12.15 3.42 11.99
C THR A 512 13.08 4.60 12.21
N PHE A 513 14.31 4.30 12.64
CA PHE A 513 15.36 5.30 12.75
C PHE A 513 15.61 5.99 11.40
N GLY A 514 15.91 7.28 11.45
CA GLY A 514 16.23 8.10 10.28
C GLY A 514 16.86 9.41 10.74
N LEU A 515 17.56 10.09 9.83
CA LEU A 515 18.24 11.34 10.10
C LEU A 515 17.63 12.51 9.32
N THR A 516 17.58 13.67 9.94
CA THR A 516 17.30 14.95 9.26
C THR A 516 18.46 15.33 8.33
N ALA A 517 18.26 16.35 7.47
CA ALA A 517 19.32 16.85 6.60
C ALA A 517 20.54 17.31 7.40
N ASP A 518 20.32 17.84 8.60
CA ASP A 518 21.36 18.32 9.52
C ASP A 518 21.90 17.23 10.48
N GLY A 519 21.57 15.96 10.26
CA GLY A 519 22.18 14.83 11.00
C GLY A 519 21.56 14.48 12.36
N PHE A 520 20.42 15.04 12.73
CA PHE A 520 19.70 14.68 13.97
C PHE A 520 18.75 13.49 13.75
N GLU A 521 18.43 12.71 14.79
CA GLU A 521 17.34 11.73 14.70
C GLU A 521 16.04 12.43 14.26
N GLN A 522 15.37 11.88 13.25
CA GLN A 522 14.28 12.53 12.52
C GLN A 522 13.16 13.09 13.41
N THR A 523 12.77 12.37 14.46
CA THR A 523 11.69 12.76 15.39
C THR A 523 12.13 13.92 16.30
N VAL A 524 13.31 13.81 16.92
CA VAL A 524 13.91 14.87 17.76
C VAL A 524 14.24 16.10 16.92
N GLY A 525 14.84 15.90 15.75
CA GLY A 525 15.20 16.93 14.80
C GLY A 525 14.00 17.74 14.34
N VAL A 526 12.93 17.10 13.88
CA VAL A 526 11.72 17.83 13.42
C VAL A 526 10.94 18.43 14.59
N ASN A 527 10.64 17.64 15.63
CA ASN A 527 9.70 18.07 16.67
C ASN A 527 10.31 19.09 17.64
N CYS A 528 11.62 19.02 17.88
CA CYS A 528 12.32 19.89 18.82
C CYS A 528 13.26 20.86 18.12
N VAL A 529 14.31 20.38 17.45
CA VAL A 529 15.37 21.26 16.88
C VAL A 529 14.79 22.22 15.85
N GLY A 530 14.10 21.71 14.84
CA GLY A 530 13.49 22.51 13.78
C GLY A 530 12.42 23.46 14.30
N THR A 531 11.54 22.98 15.20
CA THR A 531 10.53 23.83 15.84
C THR A 531 11.16 24.98 16.64
N ALA A 532 12.21 24.69 17.42
CA ALA A 532 12.90 25.69 18.22
C ALA A 532 13.66 26.70 17.34
N ALA A 533 14.37 26.21 16.32
CA ALA A 533 15.08 27.03 15.35
C ALA A 533 14.13 27.97 14.59
N LEU A 534 12.98 27.46 14.11
CA LEU A 534 11.94 28.28 13.50
C LEU A 534 11.45 29.36 14.46
N THR A 535 11.16 28.98 15.71
CA THR A 535 10.65 29.91 16.72
C THR A 535 11.64 31.04 16.95
N LEU A 536 12.92 30.73 17.16
CA LEU A 536 13.98 31.72 17.37
C LEU A 536 14.17 32.61 16.14
N ALA A 537 14.15 32.03 14.93
CA ALA A 537 14.32 32.77 13.68
C ALA A 537 13.18 33.78 13.42
N LEU A 538 11.98 33.48 13.93
CA LEU A 538 10.80 34.33 13.77
C LEU A 538 10.57 35.32 14.92
N LEU A 539 11.30 35.21 16.04
CA LEU A 539 11.19 36.16 17.17
C LEU A 539 11.31 37.63 16.75
N PRO A 540 12.19 38.04 15.82
CA PRO A 540 12.28 39.44 15.39
C PRO A 540 11.04 39.98 14.69
N LEU A 541 10.13 39.12 14.23
CA LEU A 541 8.87 39.49 13.58
C LEU A 541 7.69 39.57 14.57
N MET A 542 7.93 39.27 15.85
CA MET A 542 6.93 39.28 16.93
C MET A 542 7.00 40.59 17.74
N HIS A 543 5.91 40.92 18.42
CA HIS A 543 5.74 42.15 19.19
C HIS A 543 5.02 41.88 20.53
N PRO A 544 4.91 42.87 21.43
CA PRO A 544 4.08 42.72 22.62
C PRO A 544 2.66 42.30 22.26
N GLY A 545 2.16 41.24 22.90
CA GLY A 545 0.88 40.61 22.60
C GLY A 545 0.97 39.39 21.67
N SER A 546 2.10 39.17 20.97
CA SER A 546 2.31 37.97 20.15
C SER A 546 2.28 36.69 20.99
N ARG A 547 1.82 35.59 20.39
CA ARG A 547 1.60 34.30 21.08
C ARG A 547 2.26 33.15 20.32
N ILE A 548 3.13 32.42 21.02
CA ILE A 548 3.73 31.17 20.54
C ILE A 548 3.01 30.02 21.22
N VAL A 549 2.46 29.09 20.43
CA VAL A 549 1.79 27.89 20.93
C VAL A 549 2.47 26.66 20.36
N ASN A 550 3.18 25.93 21.23
CA ASN A 550 3.86 24.68 20.89
C ASN A 550 2.94 23.48 21.12
N THR A 551 2.80 22.60 20.13
CA THR A 551 2.02 21.36 20.30
C THR A 551 2.85 20.31 21.05
N LEU A 552 2.46 20.05 22.30
CA LEU A 552 3.05 19.05 23.20
C LEU A 552 2.22 17.75 23.24
N SER A 553 2.64 16.83 24.11
CA SER A 553 1.94 15.58 24.39
C SER A 553 2.29 15.10 25.79
N CYS A 554 1.35 14.46 26.49
CA CYS A 554 1.59 13.79 27.77
C CYS A 554 2.76 12.77 27.75
N THR A 555 3.17 12.31 26.56
CA THR A 555 4.34 11.45 26.35
C THR A 555 5.67 12.09 26.77
N TYR A 556 5.73 13.41 27.00
CA TYR A 556 6.94 14.03 27.58
C TYR A 556 7.35 13.37 28.91
N ARG A 557 6.39 12.81 29.66
CA ARG A 557 6.62 12.16 30.97
C ARG A 557 7.45 10.89 30.88
N ILE A 558 7.50 10.25 29.71
CA ILE A 558 8.30 9.04 29.46
C ILE A 558 9.57 9.34 28.66
N GLY A 559 9.78 10.61 28.28
CA GLY A 559 10.98 11.07 27.59
C GLY A 559 12.20 11.13 28.51
N ARG A 560 13.38 11.03 27.93
CA ARG A 560 14.67 11.25 28.60
C ARG A 560 15.51 12.22 27.79
N VAL A 561 16.02 13.26 28.45
CA VAL A 561 16.92 14.26 27.86
C VAL A 561 18.21 14.24 28.67
N ASP A 562 19.33 14.03 27.99
CA ASP A 562 20.67 14.06 28.55
C ASP A 562 21.64 14.81 27.61
N GLY A 563 22.93 14.82 27.94
CA GLY A 563 23.95 15.52 27.14
C GLY A 563 24.16 14.97 25.73
N ARG A 564 23.64 13.77 25.43
CA ARG A 564 23.74 13.10 24.12
C ARG A 564 22.46 13.20 23.30
N LEU A 565 21.52 14.07 23.67
CA LEU A 565 20.22 14.20 23.01
C LEU A 565 20.31 14.31 21.47
N PHE A 566 21.32 15.03 20.97
CA PHE A 566 21.51 15.29 19.55
C PHE A 566 22.48 14.32 18.87
N GLU A 567 23.05 13.38 19.62
CA GLU A 567 23.88 12.31 19.08
C GLU A 567 22.96 11.19 18.56
N PRO A 568 22.97 10.88 17.26
CA PRO A 568 22.15 9.81 16.72
C PRO A 568 22.61 8.43 17.23
N ASP A 569 21.69 7.68 17.83
CA ASP A 569 21.92 6.32 18.32
C ASP A 569 20.88 5.35 17.70
N PRO A 570 21.23 4.65 16.61
CA PRO A 570 20.33 3.72 15.94
C PRO A 570 20.03 2.47 16.77
N GLU A 571 20.96 2.02 17.63
CA GLU A 571 20.83 0.80 18.43
C GLU A 571 19.83 0.98 19.59
N ARG A 572 19.78 2.18 20.17
CA ARG A 572 18.85 2.52 21.27
C ARG A 572 17.53 3.12 20.81
N TYR A 573 17.32 3.23 19.49
CA TYR A 573 16.14 3.85 18.92
C TYR A 573 14.85 3.08 19.27
N ALA A 574 13.90 3.78 19.89
CA ALA A 574 12.56 3.28 20.11
C ALA A 574 11.55 4.40 19.82
N ARG A 575 10.60 4.15 18.91
CA ARG A 575 9.58 5.11 18.41
C ARG A 575 8.96 5.98 19.52
N PHE A 576 8.38 5.36 20.54
CA PHE A 576 7.69 6.09 21.62
C PHE A 576 8.66 6.84 22.55
N ARG A 577 9.87 6.30 22.74
CA ARG A 577 10.91 6.96 23.54
C ARG A 577 11.43 8.20 22.82
N ALA A 578 11.78 8.08 21.53
CA ALA A 578 12.21 9.22 20.71
C ALA A 578 11.14 10.32 20.63
N TYR A 579 9.87 9.94 20.45
CA TYR A 579 8.76 10.89 20.49
C TYR A 579 8.61 11.57 21.86
N GLY A 580 8.59 10.81 22.95
CA GLY A 580 8.52 11.34 24.31
C GLY A 580 9.70 12.26 24.66
N THR A 581 10.91 11.86 24.29
CA THR A 581 12.14 12.65 24.41
C THR A 581 12.04 13.96 23.63
N SER A 582 11.56 13.93 22.38
CA SER A 582 11.36 15.13 21.57
C SER A 582 10.37 16.13 22.21
N LYS A 583 9.31 15.62 22.84
CA LYS A 583 8.30 16.45 23.52
C LYS A 583 8.78 16.97 24.88
N LEU A 584 9.61 16.22 25.60
CA LEU A 584 10.28 16.71 26.80
C LEU A 584 11.28 17.82 26.44
N ALA A 585 12.11 17.63 25.42
CA ALA A 585 13.07 18.64 24.96
C ALA A 585 12.35 19.93 24.51
N LEU A 586 11.25 19.82 23.74
CA LEU A 586 10.45 20.97 23.34
C LEU A 586 9.80 21.68 24.54
N LEU A 587 9.37 20.96 25.58
CA LEU A 587 8.84 21.54 26.81
C LEU A 587 9.91 22.32 27.59
N LEU A 588 11.11 21.75 27.73
CA LEU A 588 12.25 22.42 28.37
C LEU A 588 12.66 23.69 27.62
N PHE A 589 12.72 23.63 26.29
CA PHE A 589 12.94 24.79 25.44
C PHE A 589 11.84 25.87 25.64
N SER A 590 10.57 25.45 25.70
CA SER A 590 9.44 26.38 25.89
C SER A 590 9.51 27.11 27.24
N LEU A 591 9.97 26.43 28.30
CA LEU A 591 10.17 27.01 29.62
C LEU A 591 11.26 28.09 29.60
N GLU A 592 12.43 27.80 29.01
CA GLU A 592 13.52 28.77 28.84
C GLU A 592 13.11 29.95 27.96
N LEU A 593 12.44 29.67 26.83
CA LEU A 593 11.98 30.72 25.93
C LEU A 593 11.03 31.68 26.65
N ARG A 594 10.06 31.15 27.42
CA ARG A 594 9.09 31.95 28.17
C ARG A 594 9.75 32.96 29.10
N GLU A 595 10.75 32.54 29.86
CA GLU A 595 11.47 33.43 30.78
C GLU A 595 12.22 34.54 30.04
N ARG A 596 12.82 34.22 28.89
CA ARG A 596 13.62 35.15 28.09
C ARG A 596 12.79 36.17 27.31
N VAL A 597 11.59 35.79 26.88
CA VAL A 597 10.69 36.67 26.10
C VAL A 597 9.60 37.36 26.94
N ALA A 598 9.56 37.10 28.25
CA ALA A 598 8.56 37.65 29.16
C ALA A 598 8.54 39.19 29.20
N ARG A 599 9.72 39.82 29.17
CA ARG A 599 9.86 41.29 29.24
C ARG A 599 9.42 42.01 27.95
N GLN A 600 9.31 41.27 26.86
CA GLN A 600 8.95 41.74 25.53
C GLN A 600 7.44 41.60 25.29
N GLY A 601 6.69 41.11 26.29
CA GLY A 601 5.24 40.92 26.21
C GLY A 601 4.81 39.78 25.27
N ILE A 602 5.71 38.86 24.93
CA ILE A 602 5.41 37.71 24.07
C ILE A 602 4.98 36.53 24.94
N GLY A 603 3.80 35.96 24.66
CA GLY A 603 3.28 34.80 25.38
C GLY A 603 3.79 33.48 24.81
N VAL A 604 4.34 32.61 25.65
CA VAL A 604 4.75 31.24 25.26
C VAL A 604 3.90 30.21 25.99
N PHE A 605 3.25 29.35 25.21
CA PHE A 605 2.32 28.34 25.67
C PHE A 605 2.60 26.99 25.03
N ALA A 606 2.13 25.94 25.69
CA ALA A 606 2.15 24.61 25.15
C ALA A 606 0.78 23.92 25.28
N ALA A 607 0.27 23.41 24.16
CA ALA A 607 -1.02 22.74 24.07
C ALA A 607 -0.85 21.24 23.88
N ASP A 608 -1.43 20.43 24.77
CA ASP A 608 -1.57 18.98 24.59
C ASP A 608 -2.95 18.66 23.97
N PRO A 609 -2.99 18.20 22.71
CA PRO A 609 -4.25 17.86 22.04
C PRO A 609 -4.88 16.59 22.62
N GLY A 610 -4.14 15.75 23.35
CA GLY A 610 -4.54 14.41 23.77
C GLY A 610 -4.38 13.39 22.65
N ILE A 611 -5.04 12.23 22.79
CA ILE A 611 -5.07 11.20 21.74
C ILE A 611 -6.07 11.66 20.69
N VAL A 612 -5.59 11.99 19.49
CA VAL A 612 -6.41 12.51 18.38
C VAL A 612 -6.34 11.57 17.20
N ASP A 613 -7.50 11.30 16.59
CA ASP A 613 -7.64 10.49 15.38
C ASP A 613 -6.90 11.17 14.19
N THR A 614 -5.60 10.88 14.07
CA THR A 614 -4.70 11.35 13.04
C THR A 614 -3.79 10.21 12.59
N ASN A 615 -3.19 10.33 11.41
CA ASN A 615 -2.22 9.36 10.87
C ASN A 615 -0.99 9.11 11.76
N MET A 616 -0.83 9.87 12.86
CA MET A 616 0.27 9.75 13.80
C MET A 616 0.09 8.58 14.80
N ILE A 617 -1.14 8.16 15.10
CA ILE A 617 -1.45 7.20 16.20
C ILE A 617 -1.69 5.76 15.69
N THR A 618 -1.92 5.56 14.39
CA THR A 618 -2.11 4.22 13.81
C THR A 618 -0.89 3.32 14.01
N MET A 619 -1.10 2.15 14.63
CA MET A 619 -0.02 1.23 15.05
C MET A 619 0.26 0.08 14.05
N HIS A 620 -0.60 -0.15 13.06
CA HIS A 620 -0.47 -1.21 12.05
C HIS A 620 -0.17 -2.61 12.65
N ARG A 621 -0.75 -2.92 13.81
CA ARG A 621 -0.61 -4.22 14.49
C ARG A 621 -1.89 -5.05 14.40
N TRP A 622 -1.78 -6.35 14.65
CA TRP A 622 -2.88 -7.32 14.54
C TRP A 622 -4.01 -7.13 15.57
N PHE A 623 -3.73 -6.45 16.70
CA PHE A 623 -4.72 -6.18 17.76
C PHE A 623 -5.35 -4.77 17.69
N ASP A 624 -4.97 -3.94 16.70
CA ASP A 624 -5.48 -2.57 16.53
C ASP A 624 -7.03 -2.48 16.47
N PRO A 625 -7.79 -3.43 15.89
CA PRO A 625 -9.25 -3.37 15.92
C PRO A 625 -9.86 -3.51 17.32
N ILE A 626 -9.20 -4.25 18.21
CA ILE A 626 -9.61 -4.46 19.61
C ILE A 626 -9.18 -3.26 20.46
N ALA A 627 -7.97 -2.76 20.23
CA ALA A 627 -7.49 -1.53 20.83
C ALA A 627 -8.37 -0.33 20.41
N ASP A 628 -8.73 -0.19 19.14
CA ASP A 628 -9.64 0.85 18.64
C ASP A 628 -11.03 0.73 19.26
N LEU A 629 -11.53 -0.49 19.52
CA LEU A 629 -12.83 -0.69 20.17
C LEU A 629 -12.80 -0.25 21.65
N LEU A 630 -11.70 -0.51 22.37
CA LEU A 630 -11.52 -0.16 23.78
C LEU A 630 -11.11 1.31 23.99
N PHE A 631 -10.31 1.89 23.09
CA PHE A 631 -9.74 3.23 23.24
C PHE A 631 -10.48 4.32 22.46
N ARG A 632 -11.36 4.01 21.48
CA ARG A 632 -12.17 5.00 20.74
C ARG A 632 -12.95 6.02 21.58
N PRO A 633 -13.49 5.70 22.77
CA PRO A 633 -14.13 6.71 23.63
C PRO A 633 -13.18 7.81 24.10
N LEU A 634 -11.86 7.54 24.09
CA LEU A 634 -10.79 8.45 24.52
C LEU A 634 -10.09 9.15 23.35
N ILE A 635 -10.41 8.79 22.10
CA ILE A 635 -9.83 9.37 20.88
C ILE A 635 -10.68 10.57 20.45
N LYS A 636 -10.05 11.74 20.41
CA LYS A 636 -10.67 13.00 19.99
C LYS A 636 -10.64 13.19 18.48
N THR A 637 -11.55 14.02 17.97
CA THR A 637 -11.47 14.49 16.59
C THR A 637 -10.36 15.54 16.41
N PRO A 638 -9.84 15.73 15.19
CA PRO A 638 -8.88 16.81 14.89
C PRO A 638 -9.34 18.19 15.34
N GLU A 639 -10.63 18.51 15.22
CA GLU A 639 -11.22 19.75 15.69
C GLU A 639 -11.20 19.87 17.22
N GLN A 640 -11.54 18.78 17.93
CA GLN A 640 -11.46 18.72 19.40
C GLN A 640 -10.01 18.77 19.91
N GLY A 641 -9.06 18.22 19.14
CA GLY A 641 -7.62 18.31 19.43
C GLY A 641 -7.05 19.72 19.21
N ALA A 642 -7.56 20.43 18.22
CA ALA A 642 -7.16 21.80 17.89
C ALA A 642 -7.65 22.85 18.91
N GLU A 643 -8.76 22.58 19.61
CA GLU A 643 -9.48 23.57 20.41
C GLU A 643 -8.61 24.28 21.47
N THR A 644 -7.79 23.54 22.22
CA THR A 644 -6.91 24.18 23.24
C THR A 644 -5.87 25.10 22.61
N ALA A 645 -5.28 24.70 21.48
CA ALA A 645 -4.32 25.54 20.77
C ALA A 645 -4.99 26.79 20.17
N LEU A 646 -6.22 26.66 19.66
CA LEU A 646 -7.02 27.80 19.16
C LEU A 646 -7.34 28.80 20.25
N GLN A 647 -7.81 28.33 21.41
CA GLN A 647 -8.16 29.23 22.51
C GLN A 647 -6.93 29.98 23.05
N LEU A 648 -5.76 29.33 23.07
CA LEU A 648 -4.49 29.98 23.41
C LEU A 648 -4.07 31.00 22.36
N ALA A 649 -4.14 30.65 21.07
CA ALA A 649 -3.84 31.53 19.94
C ALA A 649 -4.72 32.78 19.95
N CYS A 650 -6.03 32.62 20.14
CA CYS A 650 -7.01 33.71 20.10
C CYS A 650 -7.14 34.47 21.43
N GLY A 651 -6.35 34.13 22.46
CA GLY A 651 -6.40 34.82 23.75
C GLY A 651 -7.65 34.66 24.59
N LYS A 652 -8.38 33.55 24.39
CA LYS A 652 -9.64 33.28 25.10
C LYS A 652 -9.46 32.62 26.48
N LEU A 653 -8.25 32.19 26.82
CA LEU A 653 -7.97 31.52 28.10
C LEU A 653 -7.34 32.48 29.12
N PRO A 654 -7.73 32.41 30.41
CA PRO A 654 -7.15 33.23 31.46
C PRO A 654 -5.72 32.78 31.74
N VAL A 655 -4.74 33.57 31.28
CA VAL A 655 -3.33 33.26 31.46
C VAL A 655 -2.83 33.85 32.78
N SER A 656 -2.40 32.99 33.71
CA SER A 656 -1.63 33.38 34.90
C SER A 656 -0.13 33.10 34.73
N GLY A 657 0.72 33.67 35.59
CA GLY A 657 2.18 33.59 35.51
C GLY A 657 2.77 32.17 35.37
N ASN A 658 2.09 31.15 35.92
CA ASN A 658 2.53 29.74 35.86
C ASN A 658 1.84 28.87 34.78
N SER A 659 0.96 29.44 33.97
CA SER A 659 0.14 28.67 33.02
C SER A 659 0.81 28.47 31.65
N LEU A 660 1.92 27.73 31.58
CA LEU A 660 2.56 27.36 30.32
C LEU A 660 1.85 26.20 29.62
N TYR A 661 1.55 25.12 30.36
CA TYR A 661 1.06 23.85 29.80
C TYR A 661 -0.45 23.71 29.95
N TRP A 662 -1.13 23.40 28.85
CA TRP A 662 -2.59 23.35 28.77
C TRP A 662 -3.09 22.07 28.14
N ARG A 663 -4.16 21.50 28.70
CA ARG A 663 -4.86 20.33 28.17
C ARG A 663 -6.36 20.44 28.44
N ASN A 664 -7.17 20.28 27.40
CA ASN A 664 -8.64 20.40 27.47
C ASN A 664 -9.09 21.77 27.98
N GLY A 665 -8.46 22.86 27.52
CA GLY A 665 -8.78 24.23 27.97
C GLY A 665 -8.44 24.52 29.43
N LYS A 666 -7.72 23.64 30.13
CA LYS A 666 -7.31 23.81 31.53
C LYS A 666 -5.79 23.86 31.65
N ALA A 667 -5.29 24.81 32.43
CA ALA A 667 -3.87 24.87 32.80
C ALA A 667 -3.51 23.64 33.64
N ARG A 668 -2.32 23.09 33.41
CA ARG A 668 -1.80 21.90 34.08
C ARG A 668 -0.44 22.22 34.68
N ARG A 669 -0.25 21.83 35.94
CA ARG A 669 1.04 21.99 36.63
C ARG A 669 2.09 21.08 35.98
N ILE A 670 3.24 21.66 35.66
CA ILE A 670 4.45 20.93 35.26
C ILE A 670 5.17 20.54 36.55
N SER A 671 5.69 19.31 36.62
CA SER A 671 6.41 18.86 37.82
C SER A 671 7.69 19.65 38.05
N ASP A 672 8.05 19.86 39.31
CA ASP A 672 9.23 20.65 39.68
C ASP A 672 10.53 19.99 39.14
N SER A 673 10.55 18.67 38.97
CA SER A 673 11.64 17.93 38.32
C SER A 673 11.86 18.29 36.84
N VAL A 674 10.81 18.71 36.14
CA VAL A 674 10.89 19.16 34.73
C VAL A 674 11.20 20.65 34.68
N VAL A 675 10.61 21.46 35.57
CA VAL A 675 10.92 22.89 35.69
C VAL A 675 12.40 23.11 36.00
N ASN A 676 12.95 22.32 36.93
CA ASN A 676 14.34 22.40 37.39
C ASN A 676 15.23 21.32 36.74
N HIS A 677 14.87 20.85 35.54
CA HIS A 677 15.61 19.77 34.89
C HIS A 677 17.08 20.16 34.66
N PRO A 678 18.07 19.32 35.02
CA PRO A 678 19.49 19.69 34.98
C PRO A 678 19.98 20.07 33.59
N CYS A 679 19.48 19.41 32.54
CA CYS A 679 19.84 19.71 31.15
C CYS A 679 19.10 20.93 30.56
N ARG A 680 18.18 21.59 31.27
CA ARG A 680 17.31 22.65 30.70
C ARG A 680 18.11 23.81 30.09
N LYS A 681 19.04 24.38 30.86
CA LYS A 681 19.92 25.48 30.39
C LYS A 681 20.92 25.02 29.33
N HIS A 682 21.45 23.80 29.46
CA HIS A 682 22.40 23.23 28.50
C HIS A 682 21.75 23.00 27.13
N LEU A 683 20.54 22.43 27.12
CA LEU A 683 19.72 22.23 25.93
C LEU A 683 19.45 23.54 25.20
N TRP A 684 19.11 24.60 25.94
CA TRP A 684 18.92 25.94 25.36
C TRP A 684 20.18 26.40 24.61
N LYS A 685 21.36 26.30 25.22
CA LYS A 685 22.62 26.72 24.60
C LYS A 685 22.94 25.92 23.34
N GLN A 686 22.76 24.61 23.37
CA GLN A 686 22.98 23.74 22.21
C GLN A 686 22.01 24.10 21.06
N ILE A 687 20.71 24.27 21.35
CA ILE A 687 19.73 24.69 20.34
C ILE A 687 20.08 26.06 19.77
N LEU A 688 20.49 27.01 20.62
CA LEU A 688 20.88 28.35 20.19
C LEU A 688 22.10 28.29 19.26
N GLN A 689 23.15 27.53 19.63
CA GLN A 689 24.34 27.30 18.80
C GLN A 689 23.99 26.72 17.43
N LEU A 690 23.20 25.65 17.41
CA LEU A 690 22.76 25.00 16.17
C LEU A 690 21.96 25.96 15.28
N THR A 691 21.09 26.75 15.90
CA THR A 691 20.26 27.75 15.20
C THR A 691 21.13 28.89 14.67
N THR A 692 22.16 29.31 15.40
CA THR A 692 23.03 30.42 14.98
C THR A 692 23.88 30.10 13.75
N ARG A 693 24.29 28.83 13.58
CA ARG A 693 25.02 28.39 12.37
C ARG A 693 24.18 28.46 11.09
N ALA A 694 22.86 28.47 11.22
CA ALA A 694 21.94 28.46 10.09
C ALA A 694 21.35 29.83 9.75
N ILE A 695 21.45 30.82 10.66
CA ILE A 695 20.81 32.14 10.51
C ILE A 695 21.88 33.19 10.15
N PRO A 696 21.67 34.03 9.12
CA PRO A 696 22.61 35.09 8.74
C PRO A 696 22.94 36.06 9.89
N GLU A 697 24.20 36.49 10.01
CA GLU A 697 24.72 37.30 11.14
C GLU A 697 23.86 38.53 11.50
N ARG A 698 23.36 39.26 10.49
CA ARG A 698 22.48 40.43 10.68
C ARG A 698 21.18 40.11 11.44
N ASN A 699 20.69 38.87 11.36
CA ASN A 699 19.49 38.42 12.07
C ASN A 699 19.82 37.95 13.49
N LEU A 700 21.03 37.41 13.72
CA LEU A 700 21.49 37.01 15.04
C LEU A 700 21.52 38.20 16.00
N PHE A 701 22.02 39.35 15.55
CA PHE A 701 22.05 40.57 16.38
C PHE A 701 20.66 40.94 16.90
N SER A 702 19.63 40.88 16.05
CA SER A 702 18.24 41.17 16.46
C SER A 702 17.69 40.15 17.47
N ILE A 703 18.03 38.87 17.31
CA ILE A 703 17.64 37.79 18.23
C ILE A 703 18.32 37.97 19.59
N PHE A 704 19.64 38.22 19.62
CA PHE A 704 20.38 38.45 20.86
C PHE A 704 19.93 39.71 21.60
N LYS A 705 19.60 40.78 20.87
CA LYS A 705 19.01 42.00 21.45
C LYS A 705 17.66 41.72 22.13
N ILE A 706 16.83 40.88 21.50
CA ILE A 706 15.55 40.43 22.08
C ILE A 706 15.81 39.59 23.32
N LEU A 707 16.77 38.67 23.32
CA LEU A 707 16.97 37.73 24.43
C LEU A 707 17.78 38.29 25.64
N LYS A 708 18.24 39.56 25.58
CA LYS A 708 18.97 40.32 26.64
C LYS A 708 19.69 39.45 27.71
N SER A 709 20.82 38.84 27.34
CA SER A 709 21.97 38.61 28.26
C SER A 709 23.15 37.87 27.61
N ILE A 710 24.32 38.51 27.64
CA ILE A 710 25.66 37.95 27.92
C ILE A 710 26.00 36.61 27.21
N GLU A 711 25.87 36.51 25.89
CA GLU A 711 26.54 35.44 25.14
C GLU A 711 27.21 35.92 23.85
N TYR A 712 27.05 37.19 23.43
CA TYR A 712 27.69 37.69 22.21
C TYR A 712 29.22 37.79 22.36
N ASP A 713 29.71 38.30 23.50
CA ASP A 713 31.14 38.51 23.75
C ASP A 713 31.88 37.22 24.13
N SER A 714 31.20 36.25 24.75
CA SER A 714 31.78 34.94 25.09
C SER A 714 31.78 33.95 23.91
N PHE A 715 31.08 34.26 22.81
CA PHE A 715 31.05 33.43 21.61
C PHE A 715 32.23 33.69 20.67
N ILE A 716 32.68 34.95 20.55
CA ILE A 716 33.85 35.31 19.73
C ILE A 716 35.16 34.77 20.37
N ALA A 717 35.19 34.56 21.69
CA ALA A 717 36.35 34.02 22.39
C ALA A 717 36.53 32.48 22.27
N MET A 718 35.56 31.73 21.73
CA MET A 718 35.62 30.26 21.64
C MET A 718 36.05 29.71 20.27
N ASP A 719 36.34 30.58 19.29
CA ASP A 719 36.74 30.16 17.93
C ASP A 719 38.26 30.10 17.72
N VAL A 720 39.06 30.18 18.79
CA VAL A 720 40.51 30.01 18.76
C VAL A 720 40.95 29.06 19.87
N GLY A 721 41.09 27.77 19.54
CA GLY A 721 41.81 26.80 20.38
C GLY A 721 40.98 25.60 20.84
N ALA A 722 40.67 24.67 19.93
CA ALA A 722 40.17 23.35 20.28
C ALA A 722 40.85 22.26 19.44
N ASN A 723 42.13 22.03 19.72
CA ASN A 723 42.73 20.70 19.65
C ASN A 723 43.51 20.50 20.96
N ASP A 724 43.43 19.29 21.51
CA ASP A 724 44.01 18.84 22.79
C ASP A 724 43.33 19.28 24.09
N ARG A 725 42.27 18.56 24.49
CA ARG A 725 41.92 18.36 25.92
C ARG A 725 40.97 17.19 26.21
N GLY A 726 41.01 16.11 25.41
CA GLY A 726 40.13 14.94 25.57
C GLY A 726 40.65 13.83 26.49
N ARG A 727 41.91 13.90 26.98
CA ARG A 727 42.58 12.74 27.60
C ARG A 727 42.88 12.86 29.10
N LEU A 728 42.63 14.01 29.73
CA LEU A 728 42.98 14.26 31.15
C LEU A 728 41.80 14.22 32.14
N ASP A 729 40.54 14.32 31.67
CA ASP A 729 39.36 14.43 32.56
C ASP A 729 38.81 13.08 33.08
N ALA A 730 39.17 11.97 32.43
CA ALA A 730 38.71 10.64 32.84
C ALA A 730 39.44 10.10 34.08
N GLN A 731 40.70 10.48 34.29
CA GLN A 731 41.51 10.03 35.43
C GLN A 731 41.13 10.78 36.72
N ARG A 732 40.65 12.02 36.62
CA ARG A 732 40.30 12.87 37.78
C ARG A 732 39.00 12.45 38.47
N LYS A 733 38.00 11.99 37.71
CA LYS A 733 36.68 11.55 38.23
C LYS A 733 36.71 10.21 38.97
N ILE A 734 37.71 9.37 38.70
CA ILE A 734 37.89 8.09 39.40
C ILE A 734 38.55 8.33 40.76
N ALA A 735 39.51 9.26 40.82
CA ALA A 735 40.16 9.66 42.07
C ALA A 735 39.17 10.30 43.07
N GLU A 736 38.29 11.21 42.62
CA GLU A 736 37.31 11.90 43.48
C GLU A 736 36.25 10.95 44.11
N LYS A 737 35.87 9.88 43.41
CA LYS A 737 34.93 8.87 43.96
C LYS A 737 35.55 7.96 45.00
N LEU A 738 36.86 7.69 44.91
CA LEU A 738 37.60 6.89 45.89
C LEU A 738 37.83 7.67 47.19
N THR A 739 38.01 8.99 47.11
CA THR A 739 38.16 9.87 48.29
C THR A 739 36.82 10.10 49.02
N ALA A 740 35.68 10.04 48.32
CA ALA A 740 34.36 10.17 48.93
C ALA A 740 33.95 8.93 49.77
N LEU A 741 34.51 7.76 49.45
CA LEU A 741 34.25 6.50 50.16
C LEU A 741 35.06 6.37 51.47
N SER A 742 36.18 7.10 51.61
CA SER A 742 37.05 7.03 52.80
C SER A 742 36.60 7.90 53.99
N HIS A 743 35.51 8.68 53.85
CA HIS A 743 35.04 9.64 54.86
C HIS A 743 33.64 9.34 55.43
N MET A 744 33.03 8.19 55.09
CA MET A 744 31.71 7.83 55.59
C MET A 744 31.79 7.17 56.98
N SER A 745 30.91 7.59 57.89
CA SER A 745 30.81 7.03 59.24
C SER A 745 30.20 5.61 59.23
N GLY A 746 30.59 4.75 60.18
CA GLY A 746 30.17 3.34 60.22
C GLY A 746 28.65 3.12 60.25
N GLU A 747 27.88 4.04 60.82
CA GLU A 747 26.41 3.95 60.87
C GLU A 747 25.73 4.23 59.52
N GLU A 748 26.31 5.10 58.69
CA GLU A 748 25.77 5.44 57.36
C GLU A 748 25.95 4.29 56.37
N VAL A 749 27.05 3.54 56.51
CA VAL A 749 27.33 2.33 55.73
C VAL A 749 26.33 1.23 56.09
N ILE A 750 26.01 1.05 57.39
CA ILE A 750 25.04 0.07 57.86
C ILE A 750 23.62 0.39 57.35
N SER A 751 23.20 1.66 57.38
CA SER A 751 21.91 2.12 56.81
C SER A 751 21.79 1.84 55.32
N MET A 752 22.87 2.04 54.55
CA MET A 752 22.90 1.78 53.11
C MET A 752 22.78 0.28 52.81
N ILE A 753 23.44 -0.57 53.61
CA ILE A 753 23.38 -2.03 53.49
C ILE A 753 21.99 -2.56 53.83
N ILE A 754 21.35 -2.04 54.90
CA ILE A 754 20.00 -2.47 55.31
C ILE A 754 18.95 -2.10 54.24
N ARG A 755 19.02 -0.90 53.64
CA ARG A 755 18.10 -0.50 52.56
C ARG A 755 18.33 -1.32 51.28
N GLY A 756 19.59 -1.66 50.97
CA GLY A 756 19.92 -2.56 49.87
C GLY A 756 19.38 -3.98 50.10
N ALA A 757 19.50 -4.50 51.32
CA ALA A 757 19.00 -5.82 51.70
C ALA A 757 17.46 -5.92 51.66
N LEU A 758 16.75 -4.85 52.04
CA LEU A 758 15.28 -4.76 51.96
C LEU A 758 14.74 -4.73 50.52
N ASP A 759 15.44 -4.05 49.60
CA ASP A 759 15.05 -4.02 48.17
C ASP A 759 15.31 -5.37 47.48
N ILE A 760 16.35 -6.09 47.89
CA ILE A 760 16.66 -7.44 47.41
C ILE A 760 15.61 -8.44 47.91
N SER A 761 15.25 -8.40 49.19
CA SER A 761 14.24 -9.31 49.77
C SER A 761 12.83 -9.10 49.20
N ALA A 762 12.44 -7.87 48.87
CA ALA A 762 11.19 -7.60 48.15
C ALA A 762 11.17 -8.18 46.72
N ARG A 763 12.31 -8.16 46.01
CA ARG A 763 12.44 -8.74 44.67
C ARG A 763 12.41 -10.27 44.69
N ILE A 764 13.00 -10.89 45.71
CA ILE A 764 12.93 -12.34 45.92
C ILE A 764 11.47 -12.76 46.18
N LEU A 765 10.72 -12.01 46.99
CA LEU A 765 9.31 -12.30 47.27
C LEU A 765 8.44 -12.24 46.00
N ILE A 766 8.64 -11.22 45.15
CA ILE A 766 7.93 -11.08 43.87
C ILE A 766 8.28 -12.23 42.92
N ALA A 767 9.55 -12.66 42.87
CA ALA A 767 9.97 -13.80 42.05
C ALA A 767 9.30 -15.10 42.51
N LEU A 768 9.21 -15.34 43.82
CA LEU A 768 8.52 -16.51 44.39
C LEU A 768 7.02 -16.51 44.08
N VAL A 769 6.36 -15.35 44.12
CA VAL A 769 4.94 -15.21 43.76
C VAL A 769 4.71 -15.51 42.27
N ILE A 770 5.57 -14.98 41.39
CA ILE A 770 5.50 -15.26 39.95
C ILE A 770 5.69 -16.76 39.68
N LEU A 771 6.60 -17.40 40.39
CA LEU A 771 6.86 -18.84 40.28
C LEU A 771 5.67 -19.69 40.76
N ALA A 772 5.01 -19.28 41.84
CA ALA A 772 3.79 -19.93 42.34
C ALA A 772 2.63 -19.82 41.35
N ILE A 773 2.42 -18.63 40.76
CA ILE A 773 1.39 -18.40 39.73
C ILE A 773 1.70 -19.22 38.47
N GLY A 774 2.96 -19.25 38.03
CA GLY A 774 3.39 -20.06 36.89
C GLY A 774 3.11 -21.55 37.07
N ARG A 775 3.46 -22.11 38.23
CA ARG A 775 3.16 -23.51 38.59
C ARG A 775 1.66 -23.79 38.63
N TRP A 776 0.86 -22.85 39.13
CA TRP A 776 -0.60 -22.97 39.16
C TRP A 776 -1.22 -23.01 37.75
N ILE A 777 -0.79 -22.10 36.85
CA ILE A 777 -1.27 -22.04 35.46
C ILE A 777 -0.93 -23.33 34.70
N ILE A 778 0.29 -23.84 34.83
CA ILE A 778 0.72 -25.08 34.18
C ILE A 778 -0.14 -26.27 34.65
N ARG A 779 -0.39 -26.36 35.96
CA ARG A 779 -1.23 -27.41 36.54
C ARG A 779 -2.69 -27.31 36.07
N TYR A 780 -3.21 -26.09 35.96
CA TYR A 780 -4.55 -25.80 35.43
C TYR A 780 -4.68 -26.21 33.95
N LEU A 781 -3.73 -25.84 33.11
CA LEU A 781 -3.70 -26.20 31.69
C LEU A 781 -3.55 -27.71 31.49
N LYS A 782 -2.71 -28.40 32.29
CA LYS A 782 -2.55 -29.86 32.25
C LYS A 782 -3.87 -30.57 32.60
N ASN A 783 -4.62 -30.06 33.58
CA ASN A 783 -5.93 -30.59 33.94
C ASN A 783 -7.01 -30.37 32.87
N ILE A 784 -6.99 -29.22 32.18
CA ILE A 784 -7.88 -28.98 31.03
C ILE A 784 -7.56 -29.94 29.89
N LEU A 785 -6.28 -30.08 29.56
CA LEU A 785 -5.84 -30.97 28.49
C LEU A 785 -6.21 -32.43 28.79
N ARG A 786 -6.01 -32.88 30.04
CA ARG A 786 -6.43 -34.21 30.51
C ARG A 786 -7.94 -34.41 30.37
N LYS A 787 -8.76 -33.41 30.77
CA LYS A 787 -10.22 -33.44 30.63
C LYS A 787 -10.69 -33.41 29.17
N MET A 788 -9.94 -32.79 28.27
CA MET A 788 -10.24 -32.80 26.83
C MET A 788 -9.91 -34.15 26.19
N LEU A 789 -8.81 -34.78 26.62
CA LEU A 789 -8.35 -36.06 26.11
C LEU A 789 -9.17 -37.25 26.63
N THR A 790 -9.74 -37.18 27.83
CA THR A 790 -10.64 -38.23 28.35
C THR A 790 -12.08 -38.14 27.84
N LYS A 791 -12.47 -37.06 27.16
CA LYS A 791 -13.84 -36.84 26.66
C LYS A 791 -14.04 -37.26 25.19
N ARG A 792 -12.98 -37.72 24.54
CA ARG A 792 -12.99 -38.35 23.21
C ARG A 792 -12.30 -39.69 23.37
N GLU A 793 -12.91 -40.78 22.91
CA GLU A 793 -12.28 -42.11 22.87
C GLU A 793 -11.12 -42.08 21.86
N VAL A 794 -9.97 -41.56 22.29
CA VAL A 794 -8.74 -41.54 21.51
C VAL A 794 -7.94 -42.80 21.85
N ASP A 795 -7.41 -43.43 20.80
CA ASP A 795 -6.71 -44.72 20.81
C ASP A 795 -5.59 -44.81 21.86
N ALA A 796 -5.33 -46.02 22.36
CA ALA A 796 -4.48 -46.30 23.52
C ALA A 796 -3.00 -45.89 23.33
N SER A 797 -2.57 -45.66 22.10
CA SER A 797 -1.22 -45.19 21.72
C SER A 797 -0.97 -43.70 21.98
N LEU A 798 -2.03 -42.89 22.21
CA LEU A 798 -1.96 -41.45 22.51
C LEU A 798 -2.06 -41.12 24.01
N LYS A 799 -2.08 -42.13 24.88
CA LYS A 799 -1.96 -41.93 26.33
C LYS A 799 -0.50 -41.60 26.66
N VAL A 800 -0.24 -40.33 26.96
CA VAL A 800 1.03 -39.89 27.56
C VAL A 800 1.30 -40.74 28.81
N PRO A 801 2.46 -41.39 28.96
CA PRO A 801 2.75 -42.21 30.13
C PRO A 801 2.65 -41.39 31.41
N ASP A 802 1.97 -41.93 32.42
CA ASP A 802 1.95 -41.41 33.79
C ASP A 802 3.28 -41.84 34.46
N GLU A 803 4.39 -41.11 34.27
CA GLU A 803 5.54 -40.95 35.21
C GLU A 803 6.71 -40.11 34.59
N PRO A 804 7.58 -39.47 35.40
CA PRO A 804 7.69 -38.02 35.35
C PRO A 804 8.90 -37.46 34.59
N GLY A 805 8.65 -36.38 33.85
CA GLY A 805 9.68 -35.50 33.29
C GLY A 805 10.33 -34.59 34.35
N GLU A 806 11.06 -35.17 35.30
CA GLU A 806 11.84 -34.41 36.29
C GLU A 806 13.16 -33.89 35.68
N HIS A 807 13.79 -34.61 34.74
CA HIS A 807 15.09 -34.21 34.22
C HIS A 807 15.11 -32.98 33.29
N LEU A 808 13.97 -32.57 32.71
CA LEU A 808 13.91 -31.37 31.87
C LEU A 808 13.62 -30.10 32.68
N ALA A 809 13.04 -30.23 33.89
CA ALA A 809 12.80 -29.11 34.79
C ALA A 809 14.07 -28.76 35.59
N ASP A 810 14.88 -29.75 35.95
CA ASP A 810 16.13 -29.56 36.68
C ASP A 810 17.21 -28.90 35.82
N ALA A 811 17.29 -29.25 34.53
CA ALA A 811 18.21 -28.61 33.57
C ALA A 811 17.88 -27.12 33.33
N VAL A 812 16.63 -26.70 33.56
CA VAL A 812 16.20 -25.29 33.48
C VAL A 812 16.42 -24.57 34.82
N SER A 813 16.52 -25.31 35.94
CA SER A 813 16.84 -24.78 37.26
C SER A 813 18.33 -24.46 37.41
N ASP A 814 19.24 -25.31 36.93
CA ASP A 814 20.70 -25.11 37.01
C ASP A 814 21.21 -23.90 36.21
N TYR A 815 20.49 -23.52 35.15
CA TYR A 815 20.80 -22.32 34.37
C TYR A 815 20.43 -21.02 35.12
N HIS A 816 19.54 -21.10 36.13
CA HIS A 816 19.02 -19.92 36.84
C HIS A 816 19.93 -19.44 37.98
N ASP A 817 20.81 -20.30 38.51
CA ASP A 817 21.70 -19.94 39.62
C ASP A 817 22.92 -19.09 39.20
N HIS A 818 23.23 -18.99 37.91
CA HIS A 818 24.40 -18.24 37.43
C HIS A 818 24.09 -16.81 36.92
N HIS A 819 22.85 -16.31 37.00
CA HIS A 819 22.45 -15.01 36.40
C HIS A 819 21.60 -14.13 37.33
N ILE A 820 21.92 -14.08 38.62
CA ILE A 820 21.23 -13.22 39.60
C ILE A 820 21.89 -11.84 39.64
N LEU A 821 21.74 -10.98 38.61
CA LEU A 821 22.07 -9.53 38.63
C LEU A 821 21.66 -8.78 37.33
N GLY A 822 20.36 -8.71 37.00
CA GLY A 822 19.87 -7.77 35.97
C GLY A 822 18.90 -8.37 34.96
N ILE A 823 17.65 -7.94 35.06
CA ILE A 823 16.47 -8.51 34.41
C ILE A 823 16.46 -8.25 32.90
N ASP A 824 16.34 -9.31 32.10
CA ASP A 824 15.73 -9.28 30.77
C ASP A 824 14.55 -10.28 30.73
N THR A 825 13.38 -9.81 30.30
CA THR A 825 12.10 -10.56 30.32
C THR A 825 11.83 -11.32 29.02
N THR A 826 12.78 -11.27 28.09
CA THR A 826 12.72 -11.87 26.75
C THR A 826 12.77 -13.40 26.77
N SER A 827 13.44 -14.01 27.74
CA SER A 827 13.56 -15.48 27.84
C SER A 827 12.23 -16.19 28.11
N PHE A 828 11.30 -15.56 28.82
CA PHE A 828 9.97 -16.12 29.08
C PHE A 828 9.11 -16.21 27.80
N VAL A 829 9.23 -15.23 26.89
CA VAL A 829 8.52 -15.23 25.61
C VAL A 829 9.12 -16.28 24.67
N ALA A 830 10.44 -16.48 24.72
CA ALA A 830 11.12 -17.50 23.93
C ALA A 830 10.72 -18.93 24.33
N ILE A 831 10.53 -19.20 25.62
CA ILE A 831 10.09 -20.51 26.12
C ILE A 831 8.61 -20.78 25.77
N PHE A 832 7.73 -19.77 25.82
CA PHE A 832 6.34 -19.93 25.36
C PHE A 832 6.26 -20.08 23.83
N ALA A 833 7.15 -19.42 23.08
CA ALA A 833 7.26 -19.58 21.64
C ALA A 833 7.80 -20.97 21.26
N SER A 834 8.77 -21.52 21.99
CA SER A 834 9.32 -22.86 21.74
C SER A 834 8.34 -23.97 22.14
N ALA A 835 7.63 -23.83 23.27
CA ALA A 835 6.58 -24.76 23.66
C ALA A 835 5.39 -24.74 22.69
N GLY A 836 4.97 -23.56 22.21
CA GLY A 836 3.94 -23.42 21.18
C GLY A 836 4.37 -23.99 19.82
N LEU A 837 5.65 -23.86 19.48
CA LEU A 837 6.24 -24.46 18.27
C LEU A 837 6.31 -25.99 18.38
N ALA A 838 6.73 -26.53 19.53
CA ALA A 838 6.81 -27.97 19.77
C ALA A 838 5.42 -28.63 19.77
N ILE A 839 4.40 -27.97 20.34
CA ILE A 839 2.99 -28.41 20.27
C ILE A 839 2.49 -28.34 18.82
N GLY A 840 2.85 -27.28 18.08
CA GLY A 840 2.52 -27.15 16.66
C GLY A 840 3.17 -28.22 15.78
N MET A 841 4.42 -28.62 16.09
CA MET A 841 5.12 -29.69 15.37
C MET A 841 4.57 -31.07 15.72
N ALA A 842 4.25 -31.33 16.99
CA ALA A 842 3.63 -32.58 17.43
C ALA A 842 2.20 -32.79 16.86
N LEU A 843 1.48 -31.70 16.57
CA LEU A 843 0.16 -31.74 15.91
C LEU A 843 0.23 -31.77 14.37
N SER A 844 1.41 -31.59 13.77
CA SER A 844 1.59 -31.57 12.31
C SER A 844 2.03 -32.91 11.71
N GLY A 845 2.32 -33.91 12.56
CA GLY A 845 2.95 -35.17 12.18
C GLY A 845 2.05 -36.39 12.24
N THR A 846 0.85 -36.36 11.67
CA THR A 846 0.07 -37.58 11.35
C THR A 846 -0.85 -37.30 10.16
N ASP A 847 -0.38 -37.63 8.95
CA ASP A 847 -1.17 -38.27 7.88
C ASP A 847 -0.37 -38.31 6.56
N ARG A 848 0.68 -39.15 6.56
CA ARG A 848 1.14 -39.89 5.38
C ARG A 848 1.79 -41.18 5.88
N HIS A 849 1.02 -42.26 5.97
CA HIS A 849 1.35 -43.63 5.53
C HIS A 849 0.53 -44.70 6.26
N GLY A 850 -0.23 -45.45 5.47
CA GLY A 850 -0.82 -46.76 5.75
C GLY A 850 -1.71 -47.09 4.55
N GLN A 851 -1.62 -48.19 3.82
CA GLN A 851 -0.88 -49.45 3.92
C GLN A 851 -0.58 -49.91 2.48
N ARG A 852 0.59 -50.51 2.24
CA ARG A 852 0.73 -51.54 1.19
C ARG A 852 1.33 -52.79 1.85
N ASP A 853 0.70 -53.88 1.48
CA ASP A 853 0.86 -55.28 1.88
C ASP A 853 2.33 -55.78 1.80
N PRO A 854 2.84 -56.59 2.74
CA PRO A 854 4.20 -57.09 2.71
C PRO A 854 4.22 -58.50 2.13
N THR A 855 4.39 -58.64 0.82
CA THR A 855 4.91 -59.89 0.24
C THR A 855 5.74 -59.62 -1.01
N ILE A 856 6.76 -60.46 -1.18
CA ILE A 856 7.71 -60.59 -2.30
C ILE A 856 9.08 -59.93 -2.05
N GLN A 857 10.01 -60.82 -1.70
CA GLN A 857 11.45 -60.66 -1.49
C GLN A 857 12.18 -61.20 -2.74
N HIS A 858 13.28 -60.55 -3.15
CA HIS A 858 14.30 -61.00 -4.14
C HIS A 858 13.79 -61.20 -5.60
N ASP A 859 14.54 -61.00 -6.70
CA ASP A 859 15.98 -61.17 -6.94
C ASP A 859 16.47 -60.36 -8.16
N HIS A 860 17.81 -60.34 -8.30
CA HIS A 860 18.62 -59.72 -9.37
C HIS A 860 18.28 -60.11 -10.84
N GLN A 861 18.54 -59.21 -11.81
CA GLN A 861 19.54 -59.37 -12.92
C GLN A 861 19.25 -58.53 -14.19
N HIS A 862 20.34 -58.27 -14.93
CA HIS A 862 20.49 -57.44 -16.12
C HIS A 862 19.81 -57.95 -17.42
N ALA A 863 19.51 -56.95 -18.27
CA ALA A 863 19.53 -56.93 -19.75
C ALA A 863 18.36 -57.54 -20.56
N GLY A 864 17.86 -56.73 -21.51
CA GLY A 864 17.28 -57.23 -22.77
C GLY A 864 15.95 -56.60 -23.22
N GLN A 865 16.04 -55.70 -24.21
CA GLN A 865 15.11 -55.53 -25.35
C GLN A 865 13.63 -55.13 -25.16
N GLN A 866 13.35 -53.94 -25.71
CA GLN A 866 12.35 -53.63 -26.75
C GLN A 866 10.84 -53.74 -26.48
N ASN A 867 10.17 -52.62 -26.79
CA ASN A 867 8.78 -52.44 -27.20
C ASN A 867 7.68 -52.80 -26.21
N ASP A 868 7.19 -51.79 -25.48
CA ASP A 868 5.74 -51.68 -25.22
C ASP A 868 5.33 -50.21 -25.02
N HIS A 869 5.37 -49.40 -26.09
CA HIS A 869 4.80 -48.04 -26.10
C HIS A 869 3.27 -48.04 -26.35
N ASP A 870 2.67 -49.21 -26.53
CA ASP A 870 1.26 -49.38 -26.89
C ASP A 870 0.34 -49.66 -25.69
N SER A 871 0.89 -50.08 -24.54
CA SER A 871 0.11 -50.34 -23.34
C SER A 871 -0.14 -49.08 -22.49
N GLU A 872 0.81 -48.15 -22.42
CA GLU A 872 0.63 -46.86 -21.70
C GLU A 872 -0.35 -45.91 -22.41
N ARG A 873 -0.35 -45.86 -23.77
CA ARG A 873 -1.36 -45.08 -24.52
C ARG A 873 -2.77 -45.64 -24.29
N ARG A 874 -2.93 -46.96 -24.34
CA ARG A 874 -4.23 -47.63 -24.10
C ARG A 874 -4.73 -47.54 -22.66
N HIS A 875 -3.88 -47.17 -21.70
CA HIS A 875 -4.28 -47.02 -20.31
C HIS A 875 -4.68 -45.58 -19.95
N ILE A 876 -4.03 -44.58 -20.57
CA ILE A 876 -4.41 -43.17 -20.45
C ILE A 876 -5.72 -42.89 -21.21
N ASP A 877 -5.89 -43.46 -22.41
CA ASP A 877 -7.13 -43.29 -23.19
C ASP A 877 -8.34 -43.92 -22.47
N ARG A 878 -8.18 -45.10 -21.86
CA ARG A 878 -9.28 -45.76 -21.12
C ARG A 878 -9.70 -45.02 -19.85
N HIS A 879 -8.78 -44.36 -19.16
CA HIS A 879 -9.09 -43.67 -17.91
C HIS A 879 -9.77 -42.31 -18.14
N TYR A 880 -9.54 -41.68 -19.29
CA TYR A 880 -10.29 -40.49 -19.73
C TYR A 880 -11.62 -40.84 -20.41
N GLN A 881 -11.72 -41.96 -21.13
CA GLN A 881 -12.97 -42.42 -21.74
C GLN A 881 -14.06 -42.79 -20.71
N GLN A 882 -13.69 -43.38 -19.57
CA GLN A 882 -14.67 -43.80 -18.55
C GLN A 882 -15.33 -42.65 -17.78
N LEU A 883 -14.82 -41.41 -17.85
CA LEU A 883 -15.37 -40.26 -17.11
C LEU A 883 -16.46 -39.49 -17.89
N PHE A 884 -16.68 -39.80 -19.17
CA PHE A 884 -17.57 -39.05 -20.05
C PHE A 884 -18.39 -39.92 -21.03
N GLU A 885 -18.62 -41.19 -20.70
CA GLU A 885 -19.50 -42.04 -21.50
C GLU A 885 -20.93 -41.45 -21.57
N GLY A 886 -21.27 -40.90 -22.73
CA GLY A 886 -22.65 -40.60 -23.13
C GLY A 886 -23.06 -39.13 -23.25
N GLU A 887 -22.26 -38.16 -22.78
CA GLU A 887 -22.61 -36.74 -22.91
C GLU A 887 -21.78 -36.01 -23.99
N PRO A 888 -22.40 -35.17 -24.84
CA PRO A 888 -21.68 -34.42 -25.86
C PRO A 888 -20.76 -33.37 -25.22
N ALA A 889 -19.54 -33.24 -25.74
CA ALA A 889 -18.53 -32.29 -25.29
C ALA A 889 -18.53 -31.02 -26.15
N ARG A 890 -18.48 -29.84 -25.51
CA ARG A 890 -18.44 -28.55 -26.22
C ARG A 890 -17.02 -28.15 -26.56
N VAL A 891 -16.74 -27.97 -27.85
CA VAL A 891 -15.46 -27.46 -28.35
C VAL A 891 -15.59 -25.96 -28.65
N GLU A 892 -14.61 -25.16 -28.23
CA GLU A 892 -14.60 -23.70 -28.41
C GLU A 892 -13.27 -23.24 -29.01
N TRP A 893 -13.34 -22.43 -30.07
CA TRP A 893 -12.19 -21.79 -30.70
C TRP A 893 -12.35 -20.27 -30.72
N THR A 894 -11.22 -19.58 -30.84
CA THR A 894 -11.18 -18.16 -31.21
C THR A 894 -10.25 -17.99 -32.41
N PHE A 895 -10.80 -17.62 -33.56
CA PHE A 895 -10.04 -17.35 -34.78
C PHE A 895 -9.95 -15.84 -35.01
N GLY A 896 -8.76 -15.33 -35.32
CA GLY A 896 -8.55 -13.93 -35.68
C GLY A 896 -8.48 -13.76 -37.19
N ILE A 897 -9.06 -12.68 -37.72
CA ILE A 897 -8.82 -12.17 -39.08
C ILE A 897 -8.25 -10.74 -39.02
N GLY A 898 -7.60 -10.27 -40.09
CA GLY A 898 -7.02 -8.92 -40.15
C GLY A 898 -8.07 -7.80 -40.24
N TYR A 899 -7.71 -6.59 -39.80
CA TYR A 899 -8.55 -5.40 -40.02
C TYR A 899 -8.56 -5.02 -41.50
N GLY A 900 -9.64 -5.33 -42.20
CA GLY A 900 -9.78 -5.15 -43.65
C GLY A 900 -10.27 -6.42 -44.35
N ASP A 901 -10.18 -7.57 -43.69
CA ASP A 901 -10.76 -8.82 -44.17
C ASP A 901 -12.27 -8.84 -43.99
N ASP A 902 -12.95 -9.55 -44.88
CA ASP A 902 -14.41 -9.69 -44.87
C ASP A 902 -14.86 -10.66 -43.77
N TYR A 903 -15.50 -10.12 -42.74
CA TYR A 903 -16.05 -10.88 -41.63
C TYR A 903 -17.12 -11.89 -42.05
N ASP A 904 -18.01 -11.52 -42.98
CA ASP A 904 -19.10 -12.39 -43.43
C ASP A 904 -18.53 -13.56 -44.23
N LYS A 905 -17.48 -13.32 -45.02
CA LYS A 905 -16.70 -14.36 -45.69
C LYS A 905 -16.01 -15.30 -44.69
N ALA A 906 -15.40 -14.77 -43.64
CA ALA A 906 -14.75 -15.57 -42.59
C ALA A 906 -15.78 -16.43 -41.84
N LYS A 907 -16.93 -15.85 -41.50
CA LYS A 907 -18.03 -16.57 -40.85
C LYS A 907 -18.59 -17.69 -41.74
N ALA A 908 -18.83 -17.42 -43.02
CA ALA A 908 -19.31 -18.42 -43.98
C ALA A 908 -18.29 -19.55 -44.18
N THR A 909 -17.01 -19.23 -44.28
CA THR A 909 -15.92 -20.22 -44.43
C THR A 909 -15.81 -21.12 -43.20
N ILE A 910 -15.91 -20.56 -41.99
CA ILE A 910 -15.96 -21.35 -40.76
C ILE A 910 -17.19 -22.25 -40.76
N ALA A 911 -18.39 -21.72 -41.07
CA ALA A 911 -19.61 -22.50 -41.10
C ALA A 911 -19.52 -23.69 -42.06
N GLU A 912 -18.99 -23.48 -43.27
CA GLU A 912 -18.74 -24.55 -44.26
C GLU A 912 -17.85 -25.66 -43.68
N LEU A 913 -16.75 -25.30 -43.01
CA LEU A 913 -15.84 -26.28 -42.40
C LEU A 913 -16.49 -27.06 -41.24
N LEU A 914 -17.39 -26.43 -40.48
CA LEU A 914 -18.13 -27.10 -39.41
C LEU A 914 -19.19 -28.05 -39.98
N GLU A 915 -19.87 -27.67 -41.06
CA GLU A 915 -20.91 -28.50 -41.72
C GLU A 915 -20.31 -29.71 -42.46
N GLN A 916 -19.06 -29.63 -42.89
CA GLN A 916 -18.33 -30.72 -43.55
C GLN A 916 -17.71 -31.73 -42.58
N ASP A 917 -17.70 -31.45 -41.28
CA ASP A 917 -17.09 -32.32 -40.27
C ASP A 917 -18.16 -33.19 -39.59
N ASP A 918 -18.34 -34.42 -40.07
CA ASP A 918 -19.36 -35.38 -39.58
C ASP A 918 -19.24 -35.71 -38.08
N ARG A 919 -18.13 -35.33 -37.42
CA ARG A 919 -17.95 -35.49 -35.96
C ARG A 919 -18.63 -34.38 -35.16
N ILE A 920 -19.02 -33.28 -35.79
CA ILE A 920 -19.74 -32.17 -35.16
C ILE A 920 -21.23 -32.51 -35.14
N LEU A 921 -21.82 -32.42 -33.95
CA LEU A 921 -23.24 -32.69 -33.76
C LEU A 921 -24.08 -31.53 -34.34
N PRO A 922 -25.16 -31.85 -35.08
CA PRO A 922 -26.03 -30.83 -35.66
C PRO A 922 -26.87 -30.12 -34.59
N GLU A 923 -27.12 -30.78 -33.46
CA GLU A 923 -27.89 -30.24 -32.34
C GLU A 923 -27.13 -30.42 -31.01
N PRO A 924 -26.89 -29.33 -30.25
CA PRO A 924 -27.23 -27.93 -30.56
C PRO A 924 -26.46 -27.36 -31.76
N ALA A 925 -27.12 -26.50 -32.53
CA ALA A 925 -26.51 -25.80 -33.67
C ALA A 925 -25.21 -25.06 -33.30
N HIS A 926 -24.28 -25.00 -34.25
CA HIS A 926 -23.01 -24.30 -34.06
C HIS A 926 -23.21 -22.79 -33.87
N PHE A 927 -22.38 -22.18 -33.02
CA PHE A 927 -22.40 -20.75 -32.73
C PHE A 927 -21.14 -20.08 -33.27
N ILE A 928 -21.30 -19.07 -34.13
CA ILE A 928 -20.21 -18.25 -34.67
C ILE A 928 -20.55 -16.78 -34.48
N ALA A 929 -19.73 -16.04 -33.75
CA ALA A 929 -19.93 -14.62 -33.50
C ALA A 929 -18.62 -13.83 -33.45
N LEU A 930 -18.67 -12.56 -33.85
CA LEU A 930 -17.59 -11.60 -33.59
C LEU A 930 -17.51 -11.37 -32.08
N SER A 931 -16.42 -11.81 -31.44
CA SER A 931 -16.25 -11.78 -29.99
C SER A 931 -15.59 -10.50 -29.49
N SER A 932 -14.61 -9.99 -30.23
CA SER A 932 -13.86 -8.79 -29.85
C SER A 932 -13.11 -8.19 -31.04
N LEU A 933 -12.82 -6.90 -30.94
CA LEU A 933 -11.90 -6.17 -31.81
C LEU A 933 -10.58 -6.06 -31.04
N GLY A 934 -9.64 -6.97 -31.31
CA GLY A 934 -8.33 -7.07 -30.66
C GLY A 934 -7.30 -6.09 -31.24
N ASP A 935 -6.12 -5.97 -30.63
CA ASP A 935 -5.14 -4.92 -31.00
C ASP A 935 -4.65 -4.96 -32.47
N SER A 936 -4.80 -6.11 -33.15
CA SER A 936 -4.44 -6.30 -34.57
C SER A 936 -5.37 -7.27 -35.30
N SER A 937 -6.52 -7.61 -34.71
CA SER A 937 -7.38 -8.69 -35.19
C SER A 937 -8.87 -8.41 -34.93
N VAL A 938 -9.72 -8.85 -35.85
CA VAL A 938 -11.14 -9.09 -35.59
C VAL A 938 -11.27 -10.54 -35.12
N ASN A 939 -11.62 -10.75 -33.85
CA ASN A 939 -11.68 -12.08 -33.23
C ASN A 939 -13.09 -12.66 -33.34
N ILE A 940 -13.16 -13.91 -33.79
CA ILE A 940 -14.39 -14.67 -34.02
C ILE A 940 -14.40 -15.86 -33.05
N VAL A 941 -15.41 -15.93 -32.18
CA VAL A 941 -15.63 -17.11 -31.32
C VAL A 941 -16.49 -18.13 -32.06
N VAL A 942 -16.08 -19.39 -31.97
CA VAL A 942 -16.77 -20.54 -32.56
C VAL A 942 -17.03 -21.57 -31.48
N ARG A 943 -18.26 -22.07 -31.37
CA ARG A 943 -18.64 -23.13 -30.42
C ARG A 943 -19.44 -24.21 -31.12
N VAL A 944 -19.07 -25.47 -30.89
CA VAL A 944 -19.76 -26.65 -31.41
C VAL A 944 -19.82 -27.74 -30.36
N TRP A 945 -20.58 -28.80 -30.64
CA TRP A 945 -20.66 -30.00 -29.82
C TRP A 945 -20.16 -31.21 -30.61
N THR A 946 -19.44 -32.12 -29.98
CA THR A 946 -18.98 -33.40 -30.57
C THR A 946 -19.06 -34.50 -29.51
N SER A 947 -18.91 -35.77 -29.90
CA SER A 947 -18.76 -36.84 -28.90
C SER A 947 -17.45 -36.67 -28.14
N THR A 948 -17.42 -37.05 -26.87
CA THR A 948 -16.22 -36.86 -26.03
C THR A 948 -14.98 -37.54 -26.61
N ASP A 949 -15.15 -38.69 -27.26
CA ASP A 949 -14.07 -39.41 -27.96
C ASP A 949 -13.43 -38.60 -29.10
N ASN A 950 -14.20 -37.70 -29.72
CA ASN A 950 -13.77 -36.89 -30.84
C ASN A 950 -13.26 -35.50 -30.44
N PHE A 951 -13.33 -35.12 -29.16
CA PHE A 951 -13.02 -33.75 -28.71
C PHE A 951 -11.65 -33.25 -29.21
N TRP A 952 -10.58 -34.01 -28.96
CA TRP A 952 -9.23 -33.61 -29.34
C TRP A 952 -9.00 -33.69 -30.84
N SER A 953 -9.56 -34.71 -31.50
CA SER A 953 -9.40 -34.87 -32.95
C SER A 953 -10.09 -33.74 -33.71
N VAL A 954 -11.28 -33.31 -33.26
CA VAL A 954 -12.00 -32.15 -33.78
C VAL A 954 -11.25 -30.85 -33.45
N PHE A 955 -10.80 -30.66 -32.21
CA PHE A 955 -10.11 -29.42 -31.79
C PHE A 955 -8.87 -29.12 -32.65
N PHE A 956 -7.98 -30.10 -32.83
CA PHE A 956 -6.73 -29.90 -33.56
C PHE A 956 -6.92 -29.87 -35.08
N ASP A 957 -7.74 -30.75 -35.63
CA ASP A 957 -8.00 -30.81 -37.08
C ASP A 957 -8.71 -29.53 -37.57
N MET A 958 -9.64 -28.97 -36.79
CA MET A 958 -10.31 -27.72 -37.15
C MET A 958 -9.35 -26.53 -37.18
N ASN A 959 -8.36 -26.46 -36.27
CA ASN A 959 -7.34 -25.42 -36.32
C ASN A 959 -6.52 -25.46 -37.61
N GLU A 960 -6.16 -26.67 -38.06
CA GLU A 960 -5.41 -26.88 -39.29
C GLU A 960 -6.24 -26.54 -40.53
N LYS A 961 -7.50 -27.00 -40.57
CA LYS A 961 -8.46 -26.70 -41.65
C LYS A 961 -8.70 -25.20 -41.78
N VAL A 962 -8.96 -24.50 -40.67
CA VAL A 962 -9.16 -23.04 -40.69
C VAL A 962 -7.91 -22.30 -41.14
N TYR A 963 -6.73 -22.69 -40.66
CA TYR A 963 -5.46 -22.09 -41.08
C TYR A 963 -5.24 -22.20 -42.60
N LYS A 964 -5.41 -23.40 -43.16
CA LYS A 964 -5.25 -23.64 -44.61
C LYS A 964 -6.33 -22.94 -45.43
N ARG A 965 -7.59 -23.08 -45.02
CA ARG A 965 -8.73 -22.56 -45.76
C ARG A 965 -8.78 -21.03 -45.78
N PHE A 966 -8.46 -20.37 -44.67
CA PHE A 966 -8.40 -18.91 -44.61
C PHE A 966 -7.41 -18.36 -45.63
N ALA A 967 -6.22 -18.97 -45.75
CA ALA A 967 -5.25 -18.59 -46.76
C ALA A 967 -5.79 -18.77 -48.20
N GLU A 968 -6.44 -19.89 -48.50
CA GLU A 968 -7.02 -20.17 -49.82
C GLU A 968 -8.12 -19.16 -50.23
N VAL A 969 -8.94 -18.73 -49.27
CA VAL A 969 -10.03 -17.77 -49.53
C VAL A 969 -9.59 -16.31 -49.34
N GLY A 970 -8.30 -16.05 -49.11
CA GLY A 970 -7.75 -14.70 -48.99
C GLY A 970 -8.13 -13.97 -47.70
N LEU A 971 -8.30 -14.69 -46.60
CA LEU A 971 -8.44 -14.16 -45.24
C LEU A 971 -7.10 -14.26 -44.52
N ASN A 972 -6.70 -13.18 -43.85
CA ASN A 972 -5.39 -13.08 -43.22
C ASN A 972 -5.49 -13.38 -41.72
N ILE A 973 -4.71 -14.37 -41.25
CA ILE A 973 -4.59 -14.62 -39.81
C ILE A 973 -3.61 -13.59 -39.22
N PRO A 974 -4.04 -12.78 -38.25
CA PRO A 974 -3.26 -11.67 -37.73
C PRO A 974 -2.11 -12.16 -36.85
N PHE A 975 -0.89 -11.66 -37.15
CA PHE A 975 0.31 -11.92 -36.36
C PHE A 975 0.58 -10.78 -35.37
N PRO A 976 1.12 -11.05 -34.17
CA PRO A 976 1.45 -10.00 -33.21
C PRO A 976 2.63 -9.12 -33.69
N GLN A 977 2.28 -7.94 -34.22
CA GLN A 977 3.06 -6.73 -34.59
C GLN A 977 3.93 -6.72 -35.88
N MET A 978 3.50 -5.96 -36.91
CA MET A 978 3.89 -4.58 -37.25
C MET A 978 3.33 -4.21 -38.64
N ASP A 979 2.42 -3.23 -38.73
CA ASP A 979 2.18 -2.55 -40.00
C ASP A 979 3.38 -1.65 -40.32
N VAL A 980 4.15 -2.01 -41.35
CA VAL A 980 5.21 -1.16 -41.91
C VAL A 980 4.60 -0.37 -43.06
N HIS A 981 4.38 0.93 -42.85
CA HIS A 981 4.06 1.83 -43.96
C HIS A 981 5.32 2.12 -44.78
N LEU A 982 5.53 1.36 -45.86
CA LEU A 982 6.53 1.68 -46.89
C LEU A 982 6.00 2.81 -47.76
N HIS A 983 6.50 4.02 -47.55
CA HIS A 983 6.35 5.10 -48.54
C HIS A 983 7.45 4.95 -49.59
N GLN A 984 7.10 4.44 -50.77
CA GLN A 984 7.97 4.59 -51.94
C GLN A 984 8.07 6.08 -52.27
N LYS A 985 9.29 6.63 -52.22
CA LYS A 985 9.57 7.94 -52.83
C LYS A 985 9.34 7.80 -54.33
N SER A 986 8.40 8.58 -54.86
CA SER A 986 8.38 8.98 -56.27
C SER A 986 9.49 9.99 -56.52
#